data_AF-A0A7X0AV88-F1
#
_entry.id   AF-A0A7X0AV88-F1
#
_cell.length_a   1.000
_cell.length_b   1.000
_cell.length_c   1.000
_cell.angle_alpha   90.00
_cell.angle_beta   90.00
_cell.angle_gamma   90.00
#
_symmetry.space_group_name_H-M   'P 1'
#
loop_
_entity.id
_entity.type
_entity.pdbx_description
1 polymer ?
#
loop_
_entity_poly.entity_id
_entity_poly.type
_entity_poly.pdbx_seq_one_letter_code
_entity_poly.pdbx_strand_id
1 'polypeptide(L)'
;MIFLTRLARSVMVLAVLTVAPVALARDSLTLGMQLEPTGLDPTAEASDAIPRVVFPTVFEGLVHLGVGGTVQPLLATDWTVTADGLTYVFHLRAGVRFQDGTPFDAETVKFSLERALAPASTNPQKVALSHIDHVDVIDPLTAAVRLKAPYGSLLQVLGWPAAVMVSPASADGNLTHPVGTGPYTVADWQRGSAITLARNPAYWGPAPHLASVTYRFIADPAAATAALKAGDIQGFPAFPAPENIAALKADPRFTVDIAPSEGETLLALNNKRPPFDNVLVRRALSHAVDRQAVIQGAMFGYGNAIGSHYPPQNPGYVDLTGLYPHDIAKAKALLAEAGYPHGFTATLRVLPLPYAKRAAEIIAAQLAEAGVTVVLQDVEWATWITQVYGQHDYDMTIVAHVEPMDYDIYGRDDYYFGYSSPAYKALLARLDATVEENQRLAVLGDIQHRLADDAVNVFLFEYPYFGVWDARLRDIWLPTPVQLVDLATARFDDTAPGTAARGATSAGRWLAWSLGLALLGAVALAAAKAGPRYVAGRLTALLATVLAASLVIFLALQVIPGDPARVMMGMSADPAALAALRHQMGLDLPAPQRYLAWLAGLVRGDFGISYTYRVDVGALMAERLAVTLPLTLYAVALSTGLALALGLLAALGAVRARAGLGGGRIDALLNGVAQLLIAVPNFWAGTVLAIVFAGTLHWFSAGGFPGWDAGLLPALKALTLPAVALAAPQAGILARVLRGELVEQMGQDYIRTARAKGLSQVQALVRHALPNALVPALTILGMQFSFLLAGGIIIENVFFLPGLGRLVFQAVAQRDLIVVQGVTVGLVAAVVFVTFLVDLANAAVDPRLKGGRRP
;
A
#
# COMPACT_ATOMS: atom_id res chain seq x y z
N MET A 1 44.15 -7.07 -26.96
CA MET A 1 43.10 -7.60 -27.87
C MET A 1 42.79 -9.10 -27.67
N ILE A 2 43.27 -9.73 -26.58
CA ILE A 2 43.04 -11.17 -26.26
C ILE A 2 42.02 -11.33 -25.12
N PHE A 3 41.66 -10.24 -24.43
CA PHE A 3 40.74 -10.24 -23.28
C PHE A 3 39.25 -10.06 -23.68
N LEU A 4 38.96 -9.26 -24.73
CA LEU A 4 37.58 -9.00 -25.17
C LEU A 4 36.97 -10.12 -26.03
N THR A 5 37.79 -10.96 -26.66
CA THR A 5 37.32 -12.09 -27.48
C THR A 5 37.00 -13.34 -26.66
N ARG A 6 37.36 -13.38 -25.37
CA ARG A 6 36.99 -14.48 -24.45
C ARG A 6 35.66 -14.23 -23.74
N LEU A 7 35.20 -12.98 -23.62
CA LEU A 7 33.91 -12.65 -22.99
C LEU A 7 32.71 -12.99 -23.88
N ALA A 8 32.90 -12.98 -25.22
CA ALA A 8 31.85 -13.28 -26.20
C ALA A 8 31.61 -14.79 -26.44
N ARG A 9 32.39 -15.69 -25.80
CA ARG A 9 32.31 -17.15 -26.01
C ARG A 9 31.72 -17.94 -24.84
N SER A 10 31.35 -17.30 -23.74
CA SER A 10 30.78 -17.99 -22.57
C SER A 10 29.25 -17.86 -22.43
N VAL A 11 28.56 -17.31 -23.43
CA VAL A 11 27.09 -17.10 -23.41
C VAL A 11 26.29 -18.27 -24.00
N MET A 12 26.91 -19.37 -24.42
CA MET A 12 26.17 -20.39 -25.18
C MET A 12 26.56 -21.83 -24.82
N VAL A 13 26.16 -22.31 -23.64
CA VAL A 13 25.72 -23.70 -23.41
C VAL A 13 24.70 -23.69 -22.26
N LEU A 14 23.41 -23.54 -22.59
CA LEU A 14 22.33 -23.87 -21.67
C LEU A 14 22.05 -25.37 -21.85
N ALA A 15 22.69 -26.20 -21.03
CA ALA A 15 22.40 -27.63 -20.99
C ALA A 15 21.08 -27.84 -20.24
N VAL A 16 20.10 -28.36 -20.97
CA VAL A 16 18.83 -28.87 -20.47
C VAL A 16 19.12 -30.00 -19.47
N LEU A 17 18.84 -29.76 -18.19
CA LEU A 17 18.63 -30.80 -17.19
C LEU A 17 17.17 -30.72 -16.77
N THR A 18 16.36 -31.54 -17.41
CA THR A 18 15.00 -31.87 -16.98
C THR A 18 15.09 -32.70 -15.70
N VAL A 19 15.06 -32.02 -14.55
CA VAL A 19 14.68 -32.66 -13.29
C VAL A 19 13.16 -32.62 -13.24
N ALA A 20 12.52 -33.79 -13.30
CA ALA A 20 11.08 -33.88 -13.09
C ALA A 20 10.75 -33.27 -11.71
N PRO A 21 9.81 -32.31 -11.60
CA PRO A 21 9.42 -31.78 -10.31
C PRO A 21 8.66 -32.87 -9.55
N VAL A 22 9.21 -33.32 -8.43
CA VAL A 22 8.39 -33.94 -7.38
C VAL A 22 7.45 -32.85 -6.88
N ALA A 23 6.14 -33.05 -7.04
CA ALA A 23 5.13 -32.14 -6.54
C ALA A 23 5.17 -32.15 -5.01
N LEU A 24 5.76 -31.10 -4.42
CA LEU A 24 5.54 -30.79 -3.01
C LEU A 24 4.25 -29.96 -2.92
N ALA A 25 3.42 -30.28 -1.93
CA ALA A 25 2.21 -29.53 -1.61
C ALA A 25 2.51 -28.04 -1.49
N ARG A 26 1.62 -27.19 -2.02
CA ARG A 26 1.79 -25.73 -1.88
C ARG A 26 1.50 -25.33 -0.44
N ASP A 27 2.54 -24.94 0.30
CA ASP A 27 2.47 -24.58 1.72
C ASP A 27 2.63 -23.07 1.98
N SER A 28 2.61 -22.25 0.94
CA SER A 28 2.69 -20.78 1.02
C SER A 28 1.52 -20.11 0.30
N LEU A 29 1.00 -19.06 0.95
CA LEU A 29 -0.13 -18.26 0.46
C LEU A 29 0.28 -16.79 0.38
N THR A 30 0.01 -16.13 -0.74
CA THR A 30 0.16 -14.67 -0.87
C THR A 30 -1.22 -14.02 -1.05
N LEU A 31 -1.59 -13.15 -0.13
CA LEU A 31 -2.82 -12.36 -0.14
C LEU A 31 -2.52 -10.92 -0.52
N GLY A 32 -3.37 -10.31 -1.35
CA GLY A 32 -3.37 -8.88 -1.59
C GLY A 32 -4.07 -8.14 -0.46
N MET A 33 -3.55 -6.98 -0.10
CA MET A 33 -4.13 -6.08 0.90
C MET A 33 -4.02 -4.64 0.40
N GLN A 34 -5.09 -3.85 0.49
CA GLN A 34 -5.08 -2.51 -0.11
C GLN A 34 -4.22 -1.53 0.67
N LEU A 35 -4.39 -1.48 1.98
CA LEU A 35 -3.71 -0.57 2.88
C LEU A 35 -2.70 -1.33 3.73
N GLU A 36 -1.52 -0.75 3.92
CA GLU A 36 -0.55 -1.25 4.89
C GLU A 36 -0.94 -0.83 6.31
N PRO A 37 -0.82 -1.72 7.32
CA PRO A 37 -1.03 -1.33 8.70
C PRO A 37 0.04 -0.35 9.20
N THR A 38 -0.35 0.63 10.01
CA THR A 38 0.55 1.65 10.56
C THR A 38 1.46 1.09 11.68
N GLY A 39 0.94 0.12 12.45
CA GLY A 39 1.65 -0.72 13.41
C GLY A 39 1.06 -2.13 13.44
N LEU A 40 1.46 -2.97 14.39
CA LEU A 40 0.94 -4.34 14.52
C LEU A 40 0.27 -4.62 15.87
N ASP A 41 0.09 -3.60 16.71
CA ASP A 41 -0.64 -3.72 17.97
C ASP A 41 -2.08 -3.19 17.80
N PRO A 42 -3.10 -4.06 17.79
CA PRO A 42 -4.50 -3.63 17.64
C PRO A 42 -5.03 -2.89 18.87
N THR A 43 -4.27 -2.87 19.98
CA THR A 43 -4.57 -2.11 21.20
C THR A 43 -3.97 -0.71 21.20
N ALA A 44 -3.19 -0.34 20.17
CA ALA A 44 -2.47 0.94 20.15
C ALA A 44 -3.18 2.04 19.35
N GLU A 45 -3.93 1.70 18.30
CA GLU A 45 -4.60 2.67 17.41
C GLU A 45 -5.81 2.09 16.65
N ALA A 46 -6.73 2.96 16.24
CA ALA A 46 -7.94 2.60 15.48
C ALA A 46 -7.66 2.48 13.97
N SER A 47 -6.97 1.42 13.56
CA SER A 47 -6.70 1.14 12.14
C SER A 47 -7.16 -0.26 11.77
N ASP A 48 -8.11 -0.37 10.84
CA ASP A 48 -8.66 -1.63 10.33
C ASP A 48 -7.61 -2.49 9.61
N ALA A 49 -6.56 -1.88 9.06
CA ALA A 49 -5.46 -2.62 8.44
C ALA A 49 -4.69 -3.50 9.45
N ILE A 50 -4.62 -3.09 10.73
CA ILE A 50 -3.91 -3.83 11.78
C ILE A 50 -4.56 -5.20 12.03
N PRO A 51 -5.83 -5.28 12.49
CA PRO A 51 -6.44 -6.55 12.85
C PRO A 51 -6.56 -7.50 11.66
N ARG A 52 -6.65 -7.03 10.41
CA ARG A 52 -6.62 -7.89 9.22
C ARG A 52 -5.37 -8.76 9.11
N VAL A 53 -4.23 -8.27 9.62
CA VAL A 53 -2.96 -9.02 9.57
C VAL A 53 -2.76 -9.84 10.83
N VAL A 54 -3.16 -9.31 12.00
CA VAL A 54 -2.75 -9.85 13.32
C VAL A 54 -3.86 -10.50 14.14
N PHE A 55 -5.14 -10.38 13.76
CA PHE A 55 -6.25 -10.93 14.54
C PHE A 55 -7.19 -11.77 13.64
N PRO A 56 -7.55 -13.01 14.00
CA PRO A 56 -7.07 -13.82 15.13
C PRO A 56 -5.79 -14.62 14.78
N THR A 57 -4.92 -14.09 13.93
CA THR A 57 -3.77 -14.81 13.35
C THR A 57 -2.52 -14.80 14.23
N VAL A 58 -2.23 -13.67 14.88
CA VAL A 58 -1.07 -13.47 15.77
C VAL A 58 -1.56 -13.30 17.21
N PHE A 59 -2.52 -12.42 17.43
CA PHE A 59 -3.19 -12.20 18.70
C PHE A 59 -4.53 -12.92 18.76
N GLU A 60 -4.94 -13.29 19.97
CA GLU A 60 -6.24 -13.88 20.26
C GLU A 60 -6.87 -13.15 21.48
N GLY A 61 -8.20 -13.10 21.53
CA GLY A 61 -8.97 -12.57 22.66
C GLY A 61 -9.46 -13.68 23.59
N LEU A 62 -10.11 -13.31 24.70
CA LEU A 62 -10.82 -14.28 25.55
C LEU A 62 -11.92 -15.01 24.78
N VAL A 63 -12.65 -14.25 23.97
CA VAL A 63 -13.73 -14.69 23.09
C VAL A 63 -13.48 -14.13 21.69
N HIS A 64 -14.24 -14.62 20.71
CA HIS A 64 -14.30 -14.01 19.39
C HIS A 64 -15.75 -13.90 18.90
N LEU A 65 -15.97 -13.08 17.89
CA LEU A 65 -17.27 -12.98 17.24
C LEU A 65 -17.33 -13.97 16.06
N GLY A 66 -18.33 -14.85 16.08
CA GLY A 66 -18.66 -15.77 14.99
C GLY A 66 -19.61 -15.14 13.96
N VAL A 67 -20.18 -15.98 13.09
CA VAL A 67 -21.18 -15.58 12.07
C VAL A 67 -22.32 -14.78 12.74
N GLY A 68 -22.63 -13.60 12.21
CA GLY A 68 -23.74 -12.78 12.72
C GLY A 68 -23.46 -12.15 14.09
N GLY A 69 -22.20 -12.09 14.52
CA GLY A 69 -21.80 -11.33 15.71
C GLY A 69 -22.01 -12.09 17.02
N THR A 70 -22.35 -13.38 16.95
CA THR A 70 -22.51 -14.22 18.13
C THR A 70 -21.17 -14.41 18.85
N VAL A 71 -21.13 -14.23 20.16
CA VAL A 71 -19.93 -14.45 20.96
C VAL A 71 -19.62 -15.94 21.08
N GLN A 72 -18.38 -16.33 20.78
CA GLN A 72 -17.88 -17.70 20.85
C GLN A 72 -16.62 -17.82 21.72
N PRO A 73 -16.41 -18.96 22.41
CA PRO A 73 -15.19 -19.22 23.18
C PRO A 73 -13.91 -19.17 22.33
N LEU A 74 -12.81 -18.65 22.89
CA LEU A 74 -11.48 -18.69 22.27
C LEU A 74 -10.41 -19.12 23.29
N LEU A 75 -9.75 -18.16 23.95
CA LEU A 75 -8.81 -18.41 25.05
C LEU A 75 -9.55 -18.70 26.36
N ALA A 76 -10.76 -18.17 26.54
CA ALA A 76 -11.69 -18.66 27.54
C ALA A 76 -12.49 -19.84 26.95
N THR A 77 -12.65 -20.93 27.70
CA THR A 77 -13.45 -22.09 27.31
C THR A 77 -14.94 -21.85 27.52
N ASP A 78 -15.28 -21.06 28.54
CA ASP A 78 -16.64 -20.69 28.93
C ASP A 78 -16.61 -19.53 29.94
N TRP A 79 -17.78 -18.98 30.25
CA TRP A 79 -17.94 -17.93 31.24
C TRP A 79 -19.29 -18.04 31.96
N THR A 80 -19.37 -17.42 33.14
CA THR A 80 -20.61 -17.25 33.89
C THR A 80 -20.81 -15.79 34.28
N VAL A 81 -22.06 -15.32 34.28
CA VAL A 81 -22.43 -13.95 34.68
C VAL A 81 -23.25 -14.05 35.96
N THR A 82 -22.89 -13.26 36.98
CA THR A 82 -23.66 -13.19 38.22
C THR A 82 -25.04 -12.59 37.98
N ALA A 83 -26.01 -12.93 38.82
CA ALA A 83 -27.40 -12.48 38.66
C ALA A 83 -27.59 -10.95 38.72
N ASP A 84 -26.65 -10.23 39.35
CA ASP A 84 -26.62 -8.76 39.39
C ASP A 84 -25.97 -8.14 38.13
N GLY A 85 -25.41 -8.94 37.22
CA GLY A 85 -24.73 -8.48 36.00
C GLY A 85 -23.40 -7.76 36.25
N LEU A 86 -22.85 -7.81 37.46
CA LEU A 86 -21.64 -7.06 37.84
C LEU A 86 -20.34 -7.87 37.75
N THR A 87 -20.42 -9.19 37.62
CA THR A 87 -19.23 -10.06 37.58
C THR A 87 -19.34 -11.07 36.44
N TYR A 88 -18.30 -11.12 35.62
CA TYR A 88 -18.11 -12.11 34.55
C TYR A 88 -16.91 -12.99 34.93
N VAL A 89 -17.16 -14.27 35.21
CA VAL A 89 -16.12 -15.24 35.56
C VAL A 89 -15.77 -16.05 34.31
N PHE A 90 -14.53 -15.94 33.84
CA PHE A 90 -14.01 -16.67 32.67
C PHE A 90 -13.12 -17.84 33.12
N HIS A 91 -13.38 -19.02 32.56
CA HIS A 91 -12.49 -20.18 32.69
C HIS A 91 -11.56 -20.24 31.48
N LEU A 92 -10.26 -20.30 31.73
CA LEU A 92 -9.21 -20.15 30.74
C LEU A 92 -8.67 -21.51 30.26
N ARG A 93 -8.27 -21.54 29.00
CA ARG A 93 -7.67 -22.72 28.39
C ARG A 93 -6.30 -23.03 29.00
N ALA A 94 -6.13 -24.25 29.49
CA ALA A 94 -4.85 -24.72 30.02
C ALA A 94 -3.79 -24.92 28.92
N GLY A 95 -2.52 -24.66 29.26
CA GLY A 95 -1.37 -25.00 28.42
C GLY A 95 -1.10 -24.04 27.26
N VAL A 96 -1.82 -22.93 27.16
CA VAL A 96 -1.58 -21.89 26.16
C VAL A 96 -0.29 -21.13 26.49
N ARG A 97 0.49 -20.82 25.45
CA ARG A 97 1.70 -20.02 25.54
C ARG A 97 1.70 -18.93 24.49
N PHE A 98 2.30 -17.80 24.85
CA PHE A 98 2.72 -16.79 23.89
C PHE A 98 3.87 -17.32 23.03
N GLN A 99 4.07 -16.68 21.89
CA GLN A 99 5.11 -17.03 20.92
C GLN A 99 6.54 -16.85 21.46
N ASP A 100 6.73 -16.09 22.55
CA ASP A 100 8.01 -15.97 23.28
C ASP A 100 8.21 -17.07 24.35
N GLY A 101 7.23 -17.95 24.53
CA GLY A 101 7.24 -19.05 25.49
C GLY A 101 6.60 -18.76 26.84
N THR A 102 6.24 -17.50 27.13
CA THR A 102 5.55 -17.14 28.38
C THR A 102 4.16 -17.79 28.46
N PRO A 103 3.71 -18.23 29.64
CA PRO A 103 2.39 -18.84 29.78
C PRO A 103 1.27 -17.80 29.64
N PHE A 104 0.12 -18.22 29.11
CA PHE A 104 -1.13 -17.46 29.20
C PHE A 104 -1.94 -17.94 30.41
N ASP A 105 -2.32 -17.00 31.27
CA ASP A 105 -3.02 -17.24 32.54
C ASP A 105 -3.90 -16.04 32.95
N ALA A 106 -4.57 -16.15 34.09
CA ALA A 106 -5.44 -15.10 34.63
C ALA A 106 -4.71 -13.78 34.95
N GLU A 107 -3.42 -13.82 35.30
CA GLU A 107 -2.60 -12.61 35.48
C GLU A 107 -2.42 -11.85 34.17
N THR A 108 -2.30 -12.57 33.06
CA THR A 108 -2.27 -11.98 31.71
C THR A 108 -3.59 -11.27 31.38
N VAL A 109 -4.72 -11.90 31.72
CA VAL A 109 -6.06 -11.30 31.51
C VAL A 109 -6.18 -9.99 32.28
N LYS A 110 -5.79 -10.01 33.55
CA LYS A 110 -5.77 -8.83 34.41
C LYS A 110 -4.90 -7.71 33.81
N PHE A 111 -3.64 -8.02 33.50
CA PHE A 111 -2.73 -7.04 32.93
C PHE A 111 -3.28 -6.43 31.62
N SER A 112 -3.80 -7.27 30.71
CA SER A 112 -4.28 -6.83 29.40
C SER A 112 -5.42 -5.81 29.51
N LEU A 113 -6.45 -6.14 30.31
CA LEU A 113 -7.63 -5.31 30.47
C LEU A 113 -7.33 -4.05 31.30
N GLU A 114 -6.55 -4.16 32.38
CA GLU A 114 -6.18 -2.98 33.19
C GLU A 114 -5.22 -2.04 32.44
N ARG A 115 -4.31 -2.57 31.60
CA ARG A 115 -3.48 -1.76 30.69
C ARG A 115 -4.35 -0.97 29.72
N ALA A 116 -5.38 -1.60 29.14
CA ALA A 116 -6.29 -0.92 28.21
C ALA A 116 -7.06 0.24 28.88
N LEU A 117 -7.27 0.17 30.20
CA LEU A 117 -7.94 1.19 31.00
C LEU A 117 -7.03 2.29 31.56
N ALA A 118 -5.72 2.07 31.57
CA ALA A 118 -4.77 2.98 32.20
C ALA A 118 -4.94 4.43 31.70
N PRO A 119 -4.67 5.46 32.53
CA PRO A 119 -4.84 6.86 32.13
C PRO A 119 -4.11 7.21 30.82
N ALA A 120 -2.91 6.68 30.61
CA ALA A 120 -2.10 6.87 29.41
C ALA A 120 -2.41 5.91 28.23
N SER A 121 -3.37 4.99 28.40
CA SER A 121 -3.77 4.05 27.34
C SER A 121 -4.30 4.77 26.10
N THR A 122 -3.81 4.36 24.93
CA THR A 122 -4.28 4.78 23.61
C THR A 122 -5.26 3.79 23.00
N ASN A 123 -5.74 2.80 23.76
CA ASN A 123 -6.63 1.76 23.26
C ASN A 123 -7.89 2.37 22.62
N PRO A 124 -8.19 2.03 21.35
CA PRO A 124 -9.32 2.63 20.64
C PRO A 124 -10.67 2.32 21.30
N GLN A 125 -10.74 1.24 22.10
CA GLN A 125 -11.94 0.80 22.82
C GLN A 125 -11.90 1.12 24.32
N LYS A 126 -11.03 2.04 24.76
CA LYS A 126 -10.92 2.44 26.18
C LYS A 126 -12.26 2.89 26.79
N VAL A 127 -13.09 3.60 26.02
CA VAL A 127 -14.42 4.05 26.49
C VAL A 127 -15.33 2.86 26.75
N ALA A 128 -15.46 1.96 25.78
CA ALA A 128 -16.27 0.74 25.92
C ALA A 128 -15.77 -0.19 27.03
N LEU A 129 -14.45 -0.27 27.22
CA LEU A 129 -13.85 -1.06 28.30
C LEU A 129 -13.99 -0.38 29.68
N SER A 130 -14.19 0.94 29.75
CA SER A 130 -14.20 1.71 31.02
C SER A 130 -15.31 1.32 32.01
N HIS A 131 -16.28 0.52 31.57
CA HIS A 131 -17.29 -0.12 32.42
C HIS A 131 -16.68 -1.17 33.36
N ILE A 132 -15.52 -1.72 33.01
CA ILE A 132 -14.72 -2.59 33.87
C ILE A 132 -14.14 -1.75 35.01
N ASP A 133 -14.27 -2.27 36.23
CA ASP A 133 -13.66 -1.73 37.44
C ASP A 133 -12.24 -2.28 37.62
N HIS A 134 -12.12 -3.60 37.74
CA HIS A 134 -10.84 -4.32 37.85
C HIS A 134 -11.01 -5.81 37.50
N VAL A 135 -9.89 -6.55 37.47
CA VAL A 135 -9.89 -8.01 37.28
C VAL A 135 -9.32 -8.71 38.51
N ASP A 136 -10.09 -9.66 39.05
CA ASP A 136 -9.67 -10.58 40.11
C ASP A 136 -9.04 -11.84 39.49
N VAL A 137 -7.86 -12.22 40.01
CA VAL A 137 -7.24 -13.51 39.73
C VAL A 137 -7.69 -14.48 40.81
N ILE A 138 -8.61 -15.39 40.47
CA ILE A 138 -9.11 -16.40 41.42
C ILE A 138 -8.08 -17.52 41.54
N ASP A 139 -7.61 -18.00 40.39
CA ASP A 139 -6.54 -19.00 40.24
C ASP A 139 -5.92 -18.84 38.83
N PRO A 140 -4.83 -19.56 38.48
CA PRO A 140 -4.15 -19.37 37.19
C PRO A 140 -5.04 -19.53 35.94
N LEU A 141 -6.14 -20.28 36.01
CA LEU A 141 -7.05 -20.53 34.89
C LEU A 141 -8.44 -19.93 35.11
N THR A 142 -8.62 -19.07 36.12
CA THR A 142 -9.91 -18.44 36.39
C THR A 142 -9.73 -16.95 36.68
N ALA A 143 -10.29 -16.11 35.81
CA ALA A 143 -10.28 -14.65 35.94
C ALA A 143 -11.70 -14.12 36.08
N ALA A 144 -11.94 -13.24 37.07
CA ALA A 144 -13.23 -12.59 37.26
C ALA A 144 -13.14 -11.10 36.95
N VAL A 145 -13.85 -10.67 35.91
CA VAL A 145 -13.96 -9.27 35.49
C VAL A 145 -15.09 -8.60 36.26
N ARG A 146 -14.75 -7.57 37.04
CA ARG A 146 -15.71 -6.79 37.84
C ARG A 146 -16.11 -5.53 37.10
N LEU A 147 -17.40 -5.21 37.11
CA LEU A 147 -17.95 -4.02 36.47
C LEU A 147 -18.41 -2.97 37.49
N LYS A 148 -18.37 -1.70 37.07
CA LYS A 148 -18.87 -0.55 37.87
C LYS A 148 -20.40 -0.48 37.89
N ALA A 149 -21.02 -0.99 36.83
CA ALA A 149 -22.45 -1.09 36.63
C ALA A 149 -22.73 -2.24 35.65
N PRO A 150 -23.95 -2.80 35.60
CA PRO A 150 -24.29 -3.81 34.62
C PRO A 150 -24.01 -3.29 33.20
N TYR A 151 -23.32 -4.09 32.40
CA TYR A 151 -22.97 -3.76 31.02
C TYR A 151 -23.13 -5.00 30.14
N GLY A 152 -24.31 -5.17 29.55
CA GLY A 152 -24.63 -6.35 28.75
C GLY A 152 -23.83 -6.48 27.45
N SER A 153 -23.18 -5.40 26.99
CA SER A 153 -22.35 -5.41 25.77
C SER A 153 -20.92 -5.89 26.01
N LEU A 154 -20.52 -6.20 27.26
CA LEU A 154 -19.13 -6.54 27.61
C LEU A 154 -18.55 -7.67 26.74
N LEU A 155 -19.28 -8.79 26.60
CA LEU A 155 -18.78 -9.95 25.85
C LEU A 155 -18.54 -9.64 24.37
N GLN A 156 -19.35 -8.75 23.80
CA GLN A 156 -19.17 -8.30 22.43
C GLN A 156 -17.92 -7.43 22.29
N VAL A 157 -17.72 -6.49 23.22
CA VAL A 157 -16.51 -5.65 23.29
C VAL A 157 -15.24 -6.51 23.45
N LEU A 158 -15.30 -7.56 24.27
CA LEU A 158 -14.19 -8.49 24.47
C LEU A 158 -13.90 -9.37 23.24
N GLY A 159 -14.83 -9.45 22.27
CA GLY A 159 -14.63 -10.13 21.00
C GLY A 159 -13.98 -9.25 19.91
N TRP A 160 -13.75 -7.96 20.20
CA TRP A 160 -13.14 -7.04 19.25
C TRP A 160 -11.60 -7.11 19.26
N PRO A 161 -10.93 -6.74 18.15
CA PRO A 161 -9.47 -6.85 18.05
C PRO A 161 -8.70 -6.01 19.08
N ALA A 162 -9.29 -4.91 19.56
CA ALA A 162 -8.67 -4.06 20.56
C ALA A 162 -8.71 -4.66 21.99
N ALA A 163 -9.39 -5.79 22.19
CA ALA A 163 -9.51 -6.51 23.46
C ALA A 163 -8.68 -7.81 23.49
N VAL A 164 -7.68 -7.95 22.60
CA VAL A 164 -6.76 -9.09 22.58
C VAL A 164 -5.93 -9.20 23.88
N MET A 165 -5.50 -10.43 24.17
CA MET A 165 -4.63 -10.70 25.32
C MET A 165 -3.17 -10.35 24.99
N VAL A 166 -2.57 -9.50 25.82
CA VAL A 166 -1.22 -8.95 25.66
C VAL A 166 -0.36 -9.36 26.85
N SER A 167 0.79 -9.98 26.60
CA SER A 167 1.76 -10.30 27.65
C SER A 167 2.47 -9.03 28.15
N PRO A 168 2.73 -8.89 29.46
CA PRO A 168 3.56 -7.81 30.00
C PRO A 168 4.96 -7.75 29.36
N ALA A 169 5.51 -8.90 28.98
CA ALA A 169 6.87 -8.98 28.41
C ALA A 169 6.98 -8.38 27.01
N SER A 170 5.89 -8.36 26.24
CA SER A 170 5.88 -7.95 24.84
C SER A 170 5.14 -6.64 24.57
N ALA A 171 4.38 -6.13 25.55
CA ALA A 171 3.46 -5.01 25.39
C ALA A 171 4.09 -3.77 24.73
N ASP A 172 5.31 -3.41 25.11
CA ASP A 172 6.02 -2.24 24.58
C ASP A 172 6.58 -2.45 23.16
N GLY A 173 6.80 -3.71 22.76
CA GLY A 173 7.37 -4.09 21.46
C GLY A 173 6.33 -4.43 20.39
N ASN A 174 5.08 -4.68 20.79
CA ASN A 174 4.05 -5.23 19.91
C ASN A 174 3.72 -4.36 18.68
N LEU A 175 4.00 -3.05 18.74
CA LEU A 175 3.78 -2.14 17.60
C LEU A 175 4.59 -2.55 16.36
N THR A 176 5.77 -3.17 16.54
CA THR A 176 6.65 -3.60 15.45
C THR A 176 6.96 -5.10 15.48
N HIS A 177 6.99 -5.69 16.67
CA HIS A 177 7.28 -7.12 16.89
C HIS A 177 6.17 -7.73 17.76
N PRO A 178 4.97 -7.96 17.18
CA PRO A 178 3.85 -8.50 17.93
C PRO A 178 4.13 -9.92 18.42
N VAL A 179 3.82 -10.16 19.69
CA VAL A 179 3.86 -11.48 20.32
C VAL A 179 2.48 -11.78 20.87
N GLY A 180 1.81 -12.77 20.29
CA GLY A 180 0.51 -13.25 20.75
C GLY A 180 0.51 -14.75 20.98
N THR A 181 -0.69 -15.35 21.04
CA THR A 181 -0.91 -16.80 21.23
C THR A 181 -1.35 -17.51 19.94
N GLY A 182 -1.54 -16.76 18.86
CA GLY A 182 -2.19 -17.22 17.64
C GLY A 182 -1.39 -18.20 16.77
N PRO A 183 -2.02 -18.71 15.70
CA PRO A 183 -1.48 -19.74 14.81
C PRO A 183 -0.25 -19.31 13.98
N TYR A 184 0.03 -18.02 13.87
CA TYR A 184 1.13 -17.49 13.09
C TYR A 184 1.95 -16.44 13.88
N THR A 185 3.25 -16.38 13.61
CA THR A 185 4.18 -15.34 14.06
C THR A 185 4.52 -14.40 12.91
N VAL A 186 4.82 -13.14 13.20
CA VAL A 186 5.36 -12.21 12.20
C VAL A 186 6.83 -12.55 11.94
N ALA A 187 7.15 -12.95 10.71
CA ALA A 187 8.50 -13.35 10.31
C ALA A 187 9.29 -12.19 9.70
N ASP A 188 8.63 -11.38 8.87
CA ASP A 188 9.25 -10.23 8.19
C ASP A 188 8.21 -9.15 7.88
N TRP A 189 8.65 -7.89 7.92
CA TRP A 189 7.84 -6.75 7.49
C TRP A 189 8.68 -5.77 6.67
N GLN A 190 8.48 -5.81 5.35
CA GLN A 190 9.05 -4.87 4.40
C GLN A 190 8.07 -3.70 4.22
N ARG A 191 8.33 -2.59 4.92
CA ARG A 191 7.46 -1.40 4.97
C ARG A 191 7.11 -0.87 3.57
N GLY A 192 5.84 -0.70 3.24
CA GLY A 192 5.39 -0.26 1.90
C GLY A 192 5.35 -1.37 0.85
N SER A 193 5.72 -2.60 1.20
CA SER A 193 5.78 -3.76 0.30
C SER A 193 4.90 -4.92 0.76
N ALA A 194 5.25 -5.57 1.87
CA ALA A 194 4.56 -6.77 2.35
C ALA A 194 4.89 -7.11 3.81
N ILE A 195 4.00 -7.86 4.46
CA ILE A 195 4.23 -8.57 5.73
C ILE A 195 4.21 -10.08 5.46
N THR A 196 5.17 -10.81 6.01
CA THR A 196 5.21 -12.27 5.97
C THR A 196 5.02 -12.85 7.36
N LEU A 197 4.05 -13.75 7.47
CA LEU A 197 3.77 -14.56 8.63
C LEU A 197 4.35 -15.97 8.44
N ALA A 198 4.86 -16.54 9.51
CA ALA A 198 5.31 -17.94 9.58
C ALA A 198 4.41 -18.72 10.55
N ARG A 199 4.19 -20.00 10.27
CA ARG A 199 3.44 -20.88 11.16
C ARG A 199 4.05 -20.87 12.57
N ASN A 200 3.22 -20.74 13.60
CA ASN A 200 3.61 -20.94 14.99
C ASN A 200 3.67 -22.45 15.29
N PRO A 201 4.86 -23.07 15.45
CA PRO A 201 4.97 -24.50 15.72
C PRO A 201 4.50 -24.88 17.13
N ALA A 202 4.35 -23.92 18.04
CA ALA A 202 3.90 -24.10 19.42
C ALA A 202 2.44 -23.65 19.62
N TYR A 203 1.67 -23.49 18.54
CA TYR A 203 0.26 -23.11 18.64
C TYR A 203 -0.52 -24.15 19.45
N TRP A 204 -1.38 -23.67 20.35
CA TRP A 204 -2.14 -24.52 21.26
C TRP A 204 -3.27 -25.30 20.57
N GLY A 205 -3.77 -24.77 19.44
CA GLY A 205 -4.81 -25.38 18.62
C GLY A 205 -4.25 -26.31 17.53
N PRO A 206 -5.08 -26.69 16.55
CA PRO A 206 -4.62 -27.46 15.39
C PRO A 206 -3.49 -26.73 14.64
N ALA A 207 -2.43 -27.45 14.30
CA ALA A 207 -1.31 -26.86 13.57
C ALA A 207 -1.77 -26.36 12.19
N PRO A 208 -1.49 -25.10 11.81
CA PRO A 208 -1.93 -24.58 10.53
C PRO A 208 -1.36 -25.36 9.35
N HIS A 209 -2.10 -25.46 8.25
CA HIS A 209 -1.64 -26.21 7.08
C HIS A 209 -0.61 -25.45 6.25
N LEU A 210 -0.67 -24.12 6.22
CA LEU A 210 0.29 -23.27 5.51
C LEU A 210 1.52 -23.01 6.39
N ALA A 211 2.71 -23.14 5.82
CA ALA A 211 3.97 -22.81 6.47
C ALA A 211 4.20 -21.29 6.52
N SER A 212 3.73 -20.56 5.51
CA SER A 212 3.89 -19.11 5.42
C SER A 212 2.71 -18.43 4.72
N VAL A 213 2.36 -17.23 5.20
CA VAL A 213 1.36 -16.35 4.60
C VAL A 213 1.97 -14.97 4.39
N THR A 214 1.90 -14.43 3.18
CA THR A 214 2.39 -13.08 2.87
C THR A 214 1.23 -12.16 2.50
N TYR A 215 1.08 -11.05 3.21
CA TYR A 215 0.20 -9.94 2.83
C TYR A 215 0.98 -8.93 2.00
N ARG A 216 0.63 -8.77 0.74
CA ARG A 216 1.27 -7.83 -0.19
C ARG A 216 0.42 -6.57 -0.35
N PHE A 217 1.02 -5.40 -0.18
CA PHE A 217 0.32 -4.12 -0.23
C PHE A 217 0.12 -3.62 -1.66
N ILE A 218 -1.13 -3.56 -2.09
CA ILE A 218 -1.56 -3.18 -3.45
C ILE A 218 -2.72 -2.19 -3.35
N ALA A 219 -2.38 -0.89 -3.26
CA ALA A 219 -3.36 0.18 -3.11
C ALA A 219 -4.25 0.39 -4.35
N ASP A 220 -3.68 0.17 -5.55
CA ASP A 220 -4.36 0.43 -6.83
C ASP A 220 -5.29 -0.74 -7.24
N PRO A 221 -6.58 -0.49 -7.52
CA PRO A 221 -7.52 -1.56 -7.86
C PRO A 221 -7.22 -2.29 -9.19
N ALA A 222 -6.69 -1.59 -10.20
CA ALA A 222 -6.31 -2.21 -11.46
C ALA A 222 -5.12 -3.15 -11.28
N ALA A 223 -4.16 -2.76 -10.45
CA ALA A 223 -3.04 -3.58 -10.02
C ALA A 223 -3.44 -4.84 -9.27
N ALA A 224 -4.38 -4.70 -8.32
CA ALA A 224 -4.93 -5.83 -7.57
C ALA A 224 -5.58 -6.85 -8.53
N THR A 225 -6.34 -6.34 -9.50
CA THR A 225 -6.96 -7.16 -10.56
C THR A 225 -5.90 -7.89 -11.40
N ALA A 226 -4.85 -7.18 -11.83
CA ALA A 226 -3.78 -7.76 -12.63
C ALA A 226 -2.98 -8.82 -11.85
N ALA A 227 -2.66 -8.55 -10.58
CA ALA A 227 -1.92 -9.47 -9.71
C ALA A 227 -2.69 -10.77 -9.45
N LEU A 228 -4.01 -10.70 -9.22
CA LEU A 228 -4.87 -11.90 -9.13
C LEU A 228 -4.87 -12.68 -10.45
N LYS A 229 -5.13 -12.02 -11.59
CA LYS A 229 -5.22 -12.68 -12.91
C LYS A 229 -3.91 -13.33 -13.36
N ALA A 230 -2.78 -12.75 -12.98
CA ALA A 230 -1.45 -13.28 -13.23
C ALA A 230 -1.05 -14.41 -12.25
N GLY A 231 -1.79 -14.58 -11.14
CA GLY A 231 -1.49 -15.55 -10.09
C GLY A 231 -0.38 -15.12 -9.12
N ASP A 232 0.02 -13.85 -9.15
CA ASP A 232 1.01 -13.26 -8.24
C ASP A 232 0.51 -13.25 -6.79
N ILE A 233 -0.80 -13.14 -6.61
CA ILE A 233 -1.51 -13.35 -5.34
C ILE A 233 -2.61 -14.39 -5.55
N GLN A 234 -2.93 -15.14 -4.50
CA GLN A 234 -3.92 -16.22 -4.51
C GLN A 234 -5.20 -15.85 -3.78
N GLY A 235 -5.24 -14.65 -3.20
CA GLY A 235 -6.46 -14.13 -2.61
C GLY A 235 -6.40 -12.63 -2.40
N PHE A 236 -7.56 -12.01 -2.28
CA PHE A 236 -7.71 -10.63 -1.86
C PHE A 236 -8.95 -10.58 -0.96
N PRO A 237 -8.78 -10.48 0.38
CA PRO A 237 -9.89 -10.54 1.34
C PRO A 237 -10.93 -9.42 1.18
N ALA A 238 -10.46 -8.23 0.78
CA ALA A 238 -11.25 -7.02 0.58
C ALA A 238 -10.96 -6.42 -0.79
N PHE A 239 -11.37 -7.11 -1.85
CA PHE A 239 -11.00 -6.75 -3.22
C PHE A 239 -11.57 -5.37 -3.62
N PRO A 240 -10.72 -4.42 -4.05
CA PRO A 240 -11.11 -3.01 -4.15
C PRO A 240 -11.74 -2.60 -5.50
N ALA A 241 -12.01 -3.55 -6.42
CA ALA A 241 -12.55 -3.27 -7.76
C ALA A 241 -13.91 -3.96 -7.99
N PRO A 242 -15.03 -3.42 -7.44
CA PRO A 242 -16.37 -4.01 -7.60
C PRO A 242 -16.79 -4.18 -9.07
N GLU A 243 -16.33 -3.31 -9.98
CA GLU A 243 -16.56 -3.38 -11.43
C GLU A 243 -16.05 -4.68 -12.05
N ASN A 244 -15.04 -5.31 -11.44
CA ASN A 244 -14.40 -6.52 -11.97
C ASN A 244 -14.99 -7.81 -11.38
N ILE A 245 -15.86 -7.72 -10.37
CA ILE A 245 -16.41 -8.88 -9.65
C ILE A 245 -17.19 -9.81 -10.57
N ALA A 246 -18.02 -9.26 -11.47
CA ALA A 246 -18.78 -10.07 -12.42
C ALA A 246 -17.86 -10.88 -13.35
N ALA A 247 -16.76 -10.26 -13.82
CA ALA A 247 -15.77 -10.92 -14.67
C ALA A 247 -14.95 -11.97 -13.90
N LEU A 248 -14.59 -11.69 -12.64
CA LEU A 248 -13.86 -12.64 -11.78
C LEU A 248 -14.71 -13.84 -11.40
N LYS A 249 -16.01 -13.63 -11.12
CA LYS A 249 -16.97 -14.71 -10.83
C LYS A 249 -17.20 -15.64 -12.02
N ALA A 250 -17.06 -15.12 -13.25
CA ALA A 250 -17.17 -15.89 -14.47
C ALA A 250 -15.89 -16.70 -14.81
N ASP A 251 -14.74 -16.36 -14.21
CA ASP A 251 -13.47 -17.06 -14.44
C ASP A 251 -13.34 -18.24 -13.47
N PRO A 252 -13.29 -19.50 -13.96
CA PRO A 252 -13.29 -20.70 -13.11
C PRO A 252 -12.03 -20.85 -12.25
N ARG A 253 -11.01 -20.01 -12.46
CA ARG A 253 -9.81 -19.97 -11.61
C ARG A 253 -10.06 -19.32 -10.26
N PHE A 254 -11.17 -18.60 -10.09
CA PHE A 254 -11.48 -17.87 -8.86
C PHE A 254 -12.78 -18.33 -8.21
N THR A 255 -12.77 -18.31 -6.89
CA THR A 255 -13.98 -18.28 -6.06
C THR A 255 -14.17 -16.85 -5.59
N VAL A 256 -15.39 -16.33 -5.69
CA VAL A 256 -15.73 -14.99 -5.25
C VAL A 256 -16.80 -15.07 -4.16
N ASP A 257 -16.42 -14.66 -2.96
CA ASP A 257 -17.32 -14.51 -1.82
C ASP A 257 -17.75 -13.06 -1.72
N ILE A 258 -19.06 -12.85 -1.65
CA ILE A 258 -19.64 -11.53 -1.42
C ILE A 258 -20.26 -11.60 -0.03
N ALA A 259 -19.62 -10.92 0.90
CA ALA A 259 -19.98 -10.97 2.30
C ALA A 259 -20.60 -9.63 2.75
N PRO A 260 -21.58 -9.67 3.67
CA PRO A 260 -22.02 -8.48 4.39
C PRO A 260 -20.86 -7.84 5.17
N SER A 261 -21.05 -6.60 5.62
CA SER A 261 -20.09 -5.90 6.47
C SER A 261 -20.79 -5.02 7.51
N GLU A 262 -20.05 -4.55 8.50
CA GLU A 262 -20.51 -3.48 9.41
C GLU A 262 -20.40 -2.10 8.76
N GLY A 263 -20.58 -2.04 7.43
CA GLY A 263 -20.32 -0.87 6.60
C GLY A 263 -21.59 -0.08 6.31
N GLU A 264 -22.20 0.62 7.26
CA GLU A 264 -23.42 1.39 7.01
C GLU A 264 -23.13 2.65 6.20
N THR A 265 -23.44 2.58 4.90
CA THR A 265 -23.31 3.72 4.00
C THR A 265 -24.54 4.60 4.12
N LEU A 266 -24.30 5.88 4.45
CA LEU A 266 -25.34 6.87 4.67
C LEU A 266 -25.06 8.15 3.89
N LEU A 267 -26.14 8.84 3.52
CA LEU A 267 -26.12 10.26 3.23
C LEU A 267 -26.37 10.98 4.56
N ALA A 268 -25.27 11.43 5.15
CA ALA A 268 -25.20 12.19 6.37
C ALA A 268 -25.86 13.55 6.21
N LEU A 269 -26.68 13.94 7.19
CA LEU A 269 -27.34 15.25 7.24
C LEU A 269 -26.90 15.99 8.50
N ASN A 270 -26.57 17.28 8.37
CA ASN A 270 -26.27 18.11 9.53
C ASN A 270 -27.54 18.57 10.23
N ASN A 271 -28.01 17.81 11.23
CA ASN A 271 -29.26 18.05 11.95
C ASN A 271 -29.30 19.38 12.74
N LYS A 272 -28.19 20.11 12.86
CA LYS A 272 -28.15 21.45 13.49
C LYS A 272 -28.26 22.58 12.47
N ARG A 273 -28.18 22.30 11.17
CA ARG A 273 -28.12 23.30 10.10
C ARG A 273 -29.44 23.37 9.34
N PRO A 274 -30.10 24.53 9.27
CA PRO A 274 -31.26 24.69 8.42
C PRO A 274 -30.94 24.40 6.95
N PRO A 275 -31.82 23.70 6.20
CA PRO A 275 -33.16 23.23 6.58
C PRO A 275 -33.21 21.81 7.19
N PHE A 276 -32.06 21.19 7.45
CA PHE A 276 -31.94 19.79 7.91
C PHE A 276 -32.27 19.60 9.39
N ASP A 277 -32.40 20.68 10.16
CA ASP A 277 -32.93 20.68 11.53
C ASP A 277 -34.42 20.27 11.57
N ASN A 278 -35.15 20.47 10.48
CA ASN A 278 -36.54 20.05 10.33
C ASN A 278 -36.66 18.58 9.89
N VAL A 279 -37.29 17.74 10.73
CA VAL A 279 -37.51 16.31 10.44
C VAL A 279 -38.31 16.06 9.17
N LEU A 280 -39.24 16.94 8.80
CA LEU A 280 -40.02 16.79 7.56
C LEU A 280 -39.13 16.90 6.32
N VAL A 281 -38.10 17.76 6.36
CA VAL A 281 -37.11 17.87 5.28
C VAL A 281 -36.32 16.57 5.16
N ARG A 282 -35.82 16.03 6.29
CA ARG A 282 -35.05 14.77 6.27
C ARG A 282 -35.85 13.57 5.79
N ARG A 283 -37.13 13.49 6.19
CA ARG A 283 -38.08 12.48 5.67
C ARG A 283 -38.34 12.65 4.18
N ALA A 284 -38.47 13.89 3.71
CA ALA A 284 -38.61 14.16 2.28
C ALA A 284 -37.40 13.69 1.47
N LEU A 285 -36.18 13.97 1.95
CA LEU A 285 -34.94 13.49 1.31
C LEU A 285 -34.88 11.95 1.30
N SER A 286 -35.35 11.31 2.38
CA SER A 286 -35.40 9.85 2.49
C SER A 286 -36.36 9.20 1.49
N HIS A 287 -37.49 9.85 1.17
CA HIS A 287 -38.40 9.44 0.09
C HIS A 287 -37.86 9.77 -1.30
N ALA A 288 -37.07 10.83 -1.45
CA ALA A 288 -36.55 11.25 -2.74
C ALA A 288 -35.47 10.29 -3.27
N VAL A 289 -34.72 9.64 -2.40
CA VAL A 289 -33.61 8.74 -2.80
C VAL A 289 -34.10 7.33 -3.11
N ASP A 290 -33.79 6.83 -4.31
CA ASP A 290 -33.93 5.42 -4.67
C ASP A 290 -32.64 4.68 -4.33
N ARG A 291 -32.67 3.93 -3.22
CA ARG A 291 -31.54 3.15 -2.70
C ARG A 291 -31.05 2.10 -3.70
N GLN A 292 -31.96 1.45 -4.44
CA GLN A 292 -31.58 0.40 -5.39
C GLN A 292 -30.85 0.98 -6.60
N ALA A 293 -31.31 2.13 -7.10
CA ALA A 293 -30.58 2.85 -8.15
C ALA A 293 -29.18 3.29 -7.68
N VAL A 294 -29.05 3.74 -6.42
CA VAL A 294 -27.75 4.07 -5.81
C VAL A 294 -26.84 2.84 -5.72
N ILE A 295 -27.33 1.71 -5.20
CA ILE A 295 -26.56 0.45 -5.13
C ILE A 295 -26.14 0.00 -6.53
N GLN A 296 -27.04 0.09 -7.51
CA GLN A 296 -26.74 -0.32 -8.89
C GLN A 296 -25.64 0.54 -9.52
N GLY A 297 -25.70 1.86 -9.39
CA GLY A 297 -24.72 2.75 -10.02
C GLY A 297 -23.41 2.90 -9.24
N ALA A 298 -23.48 2.93 -7.91
CA ALA A 298 -22.32 3.12 -7.04
C ALA A 298 -21.58 1.81 -6.73
N MET A 299 -22.26 0.66 -6.72
CA MET A 299 -21.69 -0.62 -6.33
C MET A 299 -21.98 -1.76 -7.31
N PHE A 300 -22.46 -1.46 -8.53
CA PHE A 300 -22.77 -2.46 -9.56
C PHE A 300 -23.80 -3.51 -9.12
N GLY A 301 -24.71 -3.13 -8.23
CA GLY A 301 -25.76 -4.02 -7.72
C GLY A 301 -25.35 -4.82 -6.48
N TYR A 302 -24.14 -4.61 -5.95
CA TYR A 302 -23.67 -5.27 -4.73
C TYR A 302 -23.92 -4.41 -3.49
N GLY A 303 -24.45 -5.00 -2.43
CA GLY A 303 -24.82 -4.35 -1.17
C GLY A 303 -26.30 -4.51 -0.87
N ASN A 304 -26.67 -4.38 0.41
CA ASN A 304 -28.05 -4.54 0.86
C ASN A 304 -28.62 -3.19 1.29
N ALA A 305 -29.86 -2.87 0.91
CA ALA A 305 -30.50 -1.65 1.39
C ALA A 305 -30.71 -1.72 2.92
N ILE A 306 -30.52 -0.60 3.61
CA ILE A 306 -30.75 -0.49 5.07
C ILE A 306 -31.75 0.62 5.37
N GLY A 307 -32.58 0.40 6.39
CA GLY A 307 -33.60 1.35 6.86
C GLY A 307 -33.23 2.10 8.15
N SER A 308 -32.13 1.71 8.79
CA SER A 308 -31.54 2.30 9.98
C SER A 308 -30.01 2.14 9.90
N HIS A 309 -29.26 2.77 10.80
CA HIS A 309 -27.83 2.52 10.99
C HIS A 309 -27.62 1.19 11.72
N TYR A 310 -27.96 0.09 11.05
CA TYR A 310 -27.79 -1.25 11.61
C TYR A 310 -27.67 -2.29 10.48
N PRO A 311 -26.69 -3.20 10.53
CA PRO A 311 -26.45 -4.14 9.44
C PRO A 311 -27.44 -5.32 9.43
N PRO A 312 -27.92 -5.79 8.26
CA PRO A 312 -28.91 -6.88 8.16
C PRO A 312 -28.49 -8.25 8.72
N GLN A 313 -27.19 -8.53 8.80
CA GLN A 313 -26.64 -9.80 9.31
C GLN A 313 -26.73 -9.96 10.82
N ASN A 314 -26.97 -8.87 11.56
CA ASN A 314 -26.97 -8.90 13.02
C ASN A 314 -28.33 -9.40 13.55
N PRO A 315 -28.37 -10.28 14.58
CA PRO A 315 -29.61 -10.83 15.14
C PRO A 315 -30.64 -9.79 15.63
N GLY A 316 -30.16 -8.61 16.00
CA GLY A 316 -31.01 -7.49 16.43
C GLY A 316 -31.63 -6.69 15.28
N TYR A 317 -31.32 -6.99 14.02
CA TYR A 317 -31.75 -6.18 12.87
C TYR A 317 -33.28 -6.16 12.71
N VAL A 318 -33.79 -4.97 12.40
CA VAL A 318 -35.19 -4.75 12.01
C VAL A 318 -35.22 -4.15 10.61
N ASP A 319 -35.94 -4.79 9.69
CA ASP A 319 -36.11 -4.26 8.33
C ASP A 319 -37.04 -3.04 8.33
N LEU A 320 -36.44 -1.87 8.19
CA LEU A 320 -37.11 -0.57 8.09
C LEU A 320 -36.98 0.04 6.69
N THR A 321 -36.52 -0.72 5.69
CA THR A 321 -36.30 -0.23 4.33
C THR A 321 -37.60 0.27 3.67
N GLY A 322 -38.75 -0.27 4.11
CA GLY A 322 -40.08 0.14 3.68
C GLY A 322 -40.65 1.39 4.36
N LEU A 323 -39.97 2.00 5.35
CA LEU A 323 -40.49 3.18 6.05
C LEU A 323 -40.55 4.42 5.15
N TYR A 324 -39.56 4.58 4.27
CA TYR A 324 -39.48 5.65 3.28
C TYR A 324 -39.31 5.05 1.87
N PRO A 325 -40.39 4.55 1.25
CA PRO A 325 -40.33 4.11 -0.15
C PRO A 325 -39.99 5.28 -1.07
N HIS A 326 -39.33 4.99 -2.19
CA HIS A 326 -39.02 6.01 -3.18
C HIS A 326 -40.31 6.63 -3.75
N ASP A 327 -40.56 7.90 -3.42
CA ASP A 327 -41.76 8.64 -3.80
C ASP A 327 -41.46 10.14 -3.89
N ILE A 328 -41.20 10.61 -5.12
CA ILE A 328 -40.92 12.02 -5.42
C ILE A 328 -42.11 12.93 -5.09
N ALA A 329 -43.35 12.45 -5.25
CA ALA A 329 -44.53 13.27 -4.97
C ALA A 329 -44.70 13.48 -3.46
N LYS A 330 -44.49 12.43 -2.65
CA LYS A 330 -44.48 12.52 -1.20
C LYS A 330 -43.33 13.40 -0.70
N ALA A 331 -42.13 13.28 -1.29
CA ALA A 331 -41.00 14.14 -0.97
C ALA A 331 -41.34 15.63 -1.19
N LYS A 332 -41.91 15.99 -2.35
CA LYS A 332 -42.35 17.37 -2.64
C LYS A 332 -43.43 17.85 -1.67
N ALA A 333 -44.39 17.00 -1.31
CA ALA A 333 -45.44 17.35 -0.36
C ALA A 333 -44.86 17.65 1.03
N LEU A 334 -43.93 16.82 1.51
CA LEU A 334 -43.24 17.03 2.80
C LEU A 334 -42.35 18.28 2.78
N LEU A 335 -41.65 18.55 1.67
CA LEU A 335 -40.89 19.80 1.52
C LEU A 335 -41.80 21.03 1.56
N ALA A 336 -42.95 20.99 0.89
CA ALA A 336 -43.92 22.08 0.93
C ALA A 336 -44.47 22.29 2.35
N GLU A 337 -44.83 21.22 3.07
CA GLU A 337 -45.27 21.26 4.47
C GLU A 337 -44.17 21.82 5.39
N ALA A 338 -42.91 21.50 5.11
CA ALA A 338 -41.74 22.01 5.82
C ALA A 338 -41.41 23.49 5.52
N GLY A 339 -42.13 24.14 4.60
CA GLY A 339 -41.91 25.54 4.20
C GLY A 339 -41.04 25.74 2.97
N TYR A 340 -40.74 24.68 2.20
CA TYR A 340 -39.90 24.68 0.99
C TYR A 340 -40.68 24.20 -0.25
N PRO A 341 -41.79 24.84 -0.65
CA PRO A 341 -42.61 24.39 -1.79
C PRO A 341 -41.90 24.49 -3.15
N HIS A 342 -40.83 25.26 -3.24
CA HIS A 342 -39.96 25.38 -4.41
C HIS A 342 -38.58 24.72 -4.19
N GLY A 343 -38.45 23.93 -3.12
CA GLY A 343 -37.20 23.32 -2.68
C GLY A 343 -36.16 24.33 -2.21
N PHE A 344 -34.90 23.92 -2.24
CA PHE A 344 -33.75 24.71 -1.77
C PHE A 344 -32.46 24.21 -2.43
N THR A 345 -31.38 24.97 -2.26
CA THR A 345 -30.03 24.55 -2.67
C THR A 345 -29.26 24.08 -1.45
N ALA A 346 -28.54 22.97 -1.57
CA ALA A 346 -27.65 22.45 -0.55
C ALA A 346 -26.34 21.94 -1.15
N THR A 347 -25.32 21.87 -0.30
CA THR A 347 -23.99 21.38 -0.67
C THR A 347 -23.82 19.91 -0.28
N LEU A 348 -23.27 19.10 -1.17
CA LEU A 348 -22.80 17.75 -0.83
C LEU A 348 -21.29 17.74 -0.88
N ARG A 349 -20.62 17.59 0.26
CA ARG A 349 -19.16 17.40 0.32
C ARG A 349 -18.85 15.93 0.05
N VAL A 350 -18.07 15.66 -1.00
CA VAL A 350 -17.85 14.32 -1.53
C VAL A 350 -16.42 13.87 -1.24
N LEU A 351 -16.29 12.75 -0.54
CA LEU A 351 -15.00 12.08 -0.29
C LEU A 351 -14.40 11.54 -1.59
N PRO A 352 -13.06 11.44 -1.71
CA PRO A 352 -12.40 10.96 -2.93
C PRO A 352 -12.44 9.42 -3.02
N LEU A 353 -13.58 8.82 -2.66
CA LEU A 353 -13.83 7.39 -2.67
C LEU A 353 -14.74 7.03 -3.86
N PRO A 354 -14.42 5.98 -4.65
CA PRO A 354 -15.20 5.65 -5.84
C PRO A 354 -16.69 5.40 -5.60
N TYR A 355 -17.07 4.80 -4.46
CA TYR A 355 -18.48 4.60 -4.13
C TYR A 355 -19.18 5.93 -3.83
N ALA A 356 -18.53 6.83 -3.08
CA ALA A 356 -19.10 8.10 -2.66
C ALA A 356 -19.30 9.03 -3.85
N LYS A 357 -18.34 9.11 -4.79
CA LYS A 357 -18.45 9.92 -6.01
C LYS A 357 -19.62 9.47 -6.90
N ARG A 358 -19.73 8.18 -7.16
CA ARG A 358 -20.81 7.63 -7.98
C ARG A 358 -22.19 7.79 -7.31
N ALA A 359 -22.27 7.52 -6.00
CA ALA A 359 -23.50 7.72 -5.24
C ALA A 359 -23.92 9.20 -5.21
N ALA A 360 -22.97 10.12 -5.07
CA ALA A 360 -23.21 11.57 -5.05
C ALA A 360 -23.91 12.09 -6.31
N GLU A 361 -23.44 11.66 -7.49
CA GLU A 361 -24.03 12.06 -8.77
C GLU A 361 -25.47 11.55 -8.92
N ILE A 362 -25.72 10.29 -8.52
CA ILE A 362 -27.05 9.67 -8.57
C ILE A 362 -28.01 10.36 -7.59
N ILE A 363 -27.59 10.55 -6.35
CA ILE A 363 -28.39 11.21 -5.31
C ILE A 363 -28.68 12.66 -5.68
N ALA A 364 -27.69 13.40 -6.21
CA ALA A 364 -27.90 14.77 -6.66
C ALA A 364 -28.97 14.88 -7.74
N ALA A 365 -28.99 13.94 -8.71
CA ALA A 365 -30.04 13.88 -9.73
C ALA A 365 -31.42 13.57 -9.12
N GLN A 366 -31.51 12.58 -8.24
CA GLN A 366 -32.78 12.20 -7.58
C GLN A 366 -33.34 13.32 -6.67
N LEU A 367 -32.47 14.00 -5.92
CA LEU A 367 -32.87 15.14 -5.08
C LEU A 367 -33.33 16.34 -5.93
N ALA A 368 -32.73 16.56 -7.10
CA ALA A 368 -33.18 17.60 -8.03
C ALA A 368 -34.60 17.35 -8.54
N GLU A 369 -35.00 16.08 -8.75
CA GLU A 369 -36.38 15.74 -9.11
C GLU A 369 -37.39 16.10 -8.02
N ALA A 370 -36.98 16.04 -6.75
CA ALA A 370 -37.77 16.49 -5.60
C ALA A 370 -37.74 18.01 -5.37
N GLY A 371 -36.94 18.76 -6.17
CA GLY A 371 -36.80 20.21 -6.08
C GLY A 371 -35.57 20.68 -5.27
N VAL A 372 -34.72 19.77 -4.81
CA VAL A 372 -33.51 20.12 -4.04
C VAL A 372 -32.30 20.16 -4.98
N THR A 373 -31.74 21.34 -5.20
CA THR A 373 -30.55 21.50 -6.05
C THR A 373 -29.30 21.20 -5.23
N VAL A 374 -28.53 20.19 -5.64
CA VAL A 374 -27.31 19.77 -4.92
C VAL A 374 -26.06 20.28 -5.63
N VAL A 375 -25.21 21.02 -4.90
CA VAL A 375 -23.88 21.44 -5.36
C VAL A 375 -22.84 20.45 -4.84
N LEU A 376 -22.26 19.65 -5.74
CA LEU A 376 -21.20 18.71 -5.41
C LEU A 376 -19.88 19.46 -5.14
N GLN A 377 -19.26 19.18 -4.01
CA GLN A 377 -17.95 19.72 -3.63
C GLN A 377 -17.00 18.57 -3.30
N ASP A 378 -16.12 18.26 -4.24
CA ASP A 378 -15.04 17.31 -3.99
C ASP A 378 -14.11 17.84 -2.90
N VAL A 379 -13.86 17.03 -1.87
CA VAL A 379 -12.95 17.34 -0.77
C VAL A 379 -11.97 16.19 -0.55
N GLU A 380 -10.72 16.52 -0.26
CA GLU A 380 -9.72 15.53 0.16
C GLU A 380 -10.03 14.98 1.56
N TRP A 381 -9.60 13.76 1.86
CA TRP A 381 -9.88 13.10 3.16
C TRP A 381 -9.52 13.97 4.37
N ALA A 382 -8.31 14.57 4.36
CA ALA A 382 -7.88 15.44 5.46
C ALA A 382 -8.80 16.66 5.62
N THR A 383 -9.21 17.27 4.51
CA THR A 383 -10.15 18.40 4.51
C THR A 383 -11.52 17.98 5.01
N TRP A 384 -11.98 16.78 4.66
CA TRP A 384 -13.22 16.21 5.16
C TRP A 384 -13.18 16.03 6.67
N ILE A 385 -12.12 15.41 7.22
CA ILE A 385 -12.00 15.25 8.67
C ILE A 385 -12.00 16.63 9.36
N THR A 386 -11.35 17.65 8.77
CA THR A 386 -11.29 18.99 9.40
C THR A 386 -12.64 19.68 9.36
N GLN A 387 -13.22 19.79 8.17
CA GLN A 387 -14.36 20.66 7.92
C GLN A 387 -15.67 19.95 8.26
N VAL A 388 -15.81 18.67 7.89
CA VAL A 388 -17.03 17.89 8.09
C VAL A 388 -17.04 17.27 9.47
N TYR A 389 -16.05 16.43 9.78
CA TYR A 389 -16.05 15.67 11.02
C TYR A 389 -15.74 16.53 12.26
N GLY A 390 -14.74 17.42 12.17
CA GLY A 390 -14.30 18.24 13.32
C GLY A 390 -15.05 19.57 13.47
N GLN A 391 -15.30 20.29 12.38
CA GLN A 391 -15.95 21.62 12.42
C GLN A 391 -17.46 21.58 12.18
N HIS A 392 -18.00 20.44 11.74
CA HIS A 392 -19.40 20.26 11.39
C HIS A 392 -19.89 21.26 10.31
N ASP A 393 -18.98 21.78 9.47
CA ASP A 393 -19.27 22.73 8.40
C ASP A 393 -19.64 22.01 7.10
N TYR A 394 -20.85 21.48 7.07
CA TYR A 394 -21.42 20.84 5.89
C TYR A 394 -22.95 20.84 5.96
N ASP A 395 -23.59 20.71 4.80
CA ASP A 395 -25.02 20.42 4.69
C ASP A 395 -25.23 18.90 4.65
N MET A 396 -24.61 18.24 3.66
CA MET A 396 -24.67 16.79 3.45
C MET A 396 -23.30 16.20 3.09
N THR A 397 -23.08 14.92 3.42
CA THR A 397 -21.91 14.12 2.97
C THR A 397 -22.30 12.65 2.83
N ILE A 398 -21.58 11.88 2.00
CA ILE A 398 -21.74 10.42 1.93
C ILE A 398 -20.52 9.76 2.57
N VAL A 399 -20.75 8.82 3.49
CA VAL A 399 -19.69 8.05 4.14
C VAL A 399 -20.23 6.71 4.62
N ALA A 400 -19.39 5.68 4.57
CA ALA A 400 -19.61 4.41 5.24
C ALA A 400 -18.97 4.45 6.63
N HIS A 401 -19.77 4.18 7.66
CA HIS A 401 -19.27 3.82 9.00
C HIS A 401 -18.94 2.34 8.97
N VAL A 402 -17.81 1.92 9.55
CA VAL A 402 -17.30 0.55 9.38
C VAL A 402 -17.13 -0.20 10.71
N GLU A 403 -17.42 0.50 11.80
CA GLU A 403 -17.36 0.04 13.17
C GLU A 403 -18.57 -0.86 13.48
N PRO A 404 -18.36 -2.06 14.04
CA PRO A 404 -19.47 -2.91 14.46
C PRO A 404 -20.35 -2.22 15.49
N MET A 405 -21.67 -2.26 15.29
CA MET A 405 -22.66 -1.82 16.29
C MET A 405 -22.52 -0.34 16.70
N ASP A 406 -22.16 0.54 15.77
CA ASP A 406 -21.88 1.96 16.01
C ASP A 406 -23.12 2.83 16.32
N TYR A 407 -24.22 2.24 16.81
CA TYR A 407 -25.44 2.97 17.16
C TYR A 407 -25.23 3.94 18.34
N ASP A 408 -24.20 3.77 19.16
CA ASP A 408 -23.94 4.64 20.31
C ASP A 408 -23.46 6.05 19.89
N ILE A 409 -22.94 6.23 18.68
CA ILE A 409 -22.53 7.55 18.16
C ILE A 409 -23.67 8.57 18.18
N TYR A 410 -24.90 8.11 17.97
CA TYR A 410 -26.10 8.92 18.03
C TYR A 410 -26.47 9.38 19.46
N GLY A 411 -25.83 8.80 20.48
CA GLY A 411 -25.92 9.24 21.87
C GLY A 411 -24.97 10.40 22.21
N ARG A 412 -23.99 10.71 21.35
CA ARG A 412 -22.95 11.71 21.59
C ARG A 412 -23.39 13.08 21.06
N ASP A 413 -23.57 14.08 21.93
CA ASP A 413 -24.14 15.40 21.57
C ASP A 413 -23.30 16.23 20.59
N ASP A 414 -21.99 15.98 20.57
CA ASP A 414 -21.01 16.67 19.71
C ASP A 414 -20.58 15.80 18.52
N TYR A 415 -21.35 14.77 18.16
CA TYR A 415 -21.07 14.01 16.95
C TYR A 415 -21.43 14.81 15.69
N TYR A 416 -20.75 14.54 14.57
CA TYR A 416 -20.77 15.43 13.41
C TYR A 416 -22.12 15.55 12.70
N PHE A 417 -23.06 14.61 12.88
CA PHE A 417 -24.44 14.75 12.40
C PHE A 417 -25.26 15.78 13.17
N GLY A 418 -24.80 16.24 14.34
CA GLY A 418 -25.49 17.22 15.17
C GLY A 418 -26.80 16.70 15.80
N TYR A 419 -27.06 15.40 15.78
CA TYR A 419 -28.26 14.80 16.37
C TYR A 419 -28.17 14.75 17.90
N SER A 420 -29.25 15.08 18.59
CA SER A 420 -29.37 14.95 20.04
C SER A 420 -30.81 14.64 20.42
N SER A 421 -31.02 13.53 21.15
CA SER A 421 -32.35 13.07 21.55
C SER A 421 -32.28 12.46 22.96
N PRO A 422 -32.95 13.06 23.96
CA PRO A 422 -33.05 12.46 25.29
C PRO A 422 -33.70 11.08 25.28
N ALA A 423 -34.68 10.87 24.39
CA ALA A 423 -35.35 9.57 24.23
C ALA A 423 -34.37 8.51 23.71
N TYR A 424 -33.51 8.87 22.76
CA TYR A 424 -32.49 7.96 22.24
C TYR A 424 -31.45 7.58 23.29
N LYS A 425 -30.96 8.57 24.07
CA LYS A 425 -30.03 8.30 25.17
C LYS A 425 -30.62 7.39 26.25
N ALA A 426 -31.92 7.50 26.52
CA ALA A 426 -32.62 6.60 27.43
C ALA A 426 -32.67 5.15 26.91
N LEU A 427 -32.79 4.96 25.59
CA LEU A 427 -32.72 3.63 24.97
C LEU A 427 -31.32 3.02 25.10
N LEU A 428 -30.26 3.81 24.87
CA LEU A 428 -28.87 3.37 25.08
C LEU A 428 -28.63 2.96 26.54
N ALA A 429 -29.03 3.80 27.50
CA ALA A 429 -28.89 3.48 28.93
C ALA A 429 -29.66 2.21 29.33
N ARG A 430 -30.85 1.98 28.74
CA ARG A 430 -31.62 0.76 28.93
C ARG A 430 -30.89 -0.45 28.33
N LEU A 431 -30.29 -0.32 27.15
CA LEU A 431 -29.52 -1.38 26.51
C LEU A 431 -28.33 -1.80 27.38
N ASP A 432 -27.57 -0.83 27.91
CA ASP A 432 -26.40 -1.09 28.77
C ASP A 432 -26.80 -1.86 30.03
N ALA A 433 -27.90 -1.46 30.67
CA ALA A 433 -28.43 -2.10 31.87
C ALA A 433 -29.05 -3.49 31.62
N THR A 434 -29.31 -3.87 30.36
CA THR A 434 -29.96 -5.14 30.02
C THR A 434 -28.91 -6.19 29.68
N VAL A 435 -28.88 -7.28 30.46
CA VAL A 435 -27.94 -8.41 30.27
C VAL A 435 -28.57 -9.57 29.50
N GLU A 436 -29.87 -9.83 29.70
CA GLU A 436 -30.58 -10.93 29.05
C GLU A 436 -30.74 -10.71 27.54
N GLU A 437 -30.21 -11.64 26.73
CA GLU A 437 -30.05 -11.48 25.28
C GLU A 437 -31.35 -11.13 24.55
N ASN A 438 -32.44 -11.87 24.78
CA ASN A 438 -33.71 -11.61 24.11
C ASN A 438 -34.28 -10.21 24.43
N GLN A 439 -34.04 -9.70 25.65
CA GLN A 439 -34.45 -8.36 26.03
C GLN A 439 -33.55 -7.31 25.37
N ARG A 440 -32.25 -7.58 25.24
CA ARG A 440 -31.30 -6.73 24.52
C ARG A 440 -31.70 -6.58 23.05
N LEU A 441 -32.02 -7.68 22.36
CA LEU A 441 -32.48 -7.65 20.97
C LEU A 441 -33.73 -6.78 20.79
N ALA A 442 -34.68 -6.83 21.74
CA ALA A 442 -35.85 -5.96 21.70
C ALA A 442 -35.49 -4.47 21.84
N VAL A 443 -34.56 -4.12 22.74
CA VAL A 443 -34.08 -2.72 22.90
C VAL A 443 -33.33 -2.25 21.65
N LEU A 444 -32.54 -3.13 21.01
CA LEU A 444 -31.88 -2.83 19.74
C LEU A 444 -32.90 -2.55 18.61
N GLY A 445 -34.04 -3.24 18.61
CA GLY A 445 -35.16 -2.91 17.72
C GLY A 445 -35.73 -1.52 17.99
N ASP A 446 -35.98 -1.17 19.26
CA ASP A 446 -36.47 0.16 19.66
C ASP A 446 -35.50 1.28 19.22
N ILE A 447 -34.18 1.04 19.34
CA ILE A 447 -33.11 1.95 18.89
C ILE A 447 -33.20 2.21 17.39
N GLN A 448 -33.31 1.15 16.57
CA GLN A 448 -33.41 1.26 15.12
C GLN A 448 -34.67 2.01 14.68
N HIS A 449 -35.82 1.68 15.27
CA HIS A 449 -37.07 2.40 15.02
C HIS A 449 -36.92 3.89 15.33
N ARG A 450 -36.30 4.23 16.46
CA ARG A 450 -36.11 5.63 16.85
C ARG A 450 -35.27 6.41 15.84
N LEU A 451 -34.15 5.83 15.36
CA LEU A 451 -33.29 6.47 14.37
C LEU A 451 -34.00 6.66 13.02
N ALA A 452 -34.75 5.65 12.58
CA ALA A 452 -35.51 5.69 11.34
C ALA A 452 -36.66 6.71 11.40
N ASP A 453 -37.40 6.76 12.51
CA ASP A 453 -38.50 7.70 12.73
C ASP A 453 -38.02 9.15 12.77
N ASP A 454 -36.90 9.41 13.44
CA ASP A 454 -36.28 10.75 13.50
C ASP A 454 -35.58 11.13 12.17
N ALA A 455 -35.51 10.19 11.21
CA ALA A 455 -34.86 10.36 9.90
C ALA A 455 -33.49 11.04 10.03
N VAL A 456 -32.67 10.57 10.97
CA VAL A 456 -31.43 11.28 11.37
C VAL A 456 -30.48 11.48 10.19
N ASN A 457 -30.39 10.45 9.33
CA ASN A 457 -29.69 10.45 8.05
C ASN A 457 -30.54 9.72 7.01
N VAL A 458 -30.21 9.87 5.73
CA VAL A 458 -30.76 8.98 4.71
C VAL A 458 -29.89 7.71 4.68
N PHE A 459 -30.40 6.64 5.26
CA PHE A 459 -29.75 5.32 5.25
C PHE A 459 -29.79 4.73 3.84
N LEU A 460 -28.64 4.39 3.26
CA LEU A 460 -28.54 3.99 1.85
C LEU A 460 -28.43 2.47 1.73
N PHE A 461 -27.26 1.92 2.09
CA PHE A 461 -26.96 0.51 1.96
C PHE A 461 -25.84 0.07 2.89
N GLU A 462 -25.82 -1.21 3.19
CA GLU A 462 -24.71 -1.94 3.79
C GLU A 462 -23.65 -2.22 2.72
N TYR A 463 -22.43 -1.75 2.96
CA TYR A 463 -21.30 -1.90 2.07
C TYR A 463 -20.89 -3.39 1.97
N PRO A 464 -20.71 -3.95 0.76
CA PRO A 464 -20.29 -5.35 0.60
C PRO A 464 -18.77 -5.52 0.72
N TYR A 465 -18.34 -6.66 1.28
CA TYR A 465 -16.97 -7.17 1.12
C TYR A 465 -16.87 -8.13 -0.05
N PHE A 466 -15.76 -8.03 -0.78
CA PHE A 466 -15.45 -8.90 -1.90
C PHE A 466 -14.21 -9.75 -1.58
N GLY A 467 -14.42 -10.97 -1.13
CA GLY A 467 -13.38 -11.99 -1.07
C GLY A 467 -13.15 -12.58 -2.45
N VAL A 468 -11.94 -12.46 -2.99
CA VAL A 468 -11.58 -13.15 -4.24
C VAL A 468 -10.45 -14.11 -3.95
N TRP A 469 -10.64 -15.39 -4.26
CA TRP A 469 -9.70 -16.47 -3.91
C TRP A 469 -9.36 -17.30 -5.13
N ASP A 470 -8.16 -17.86 -5.17
CA ASP A 470 -7.82 -18.96 -6.06
C ASP A 470 -8.76 -20.14 -5.77
N ALA A 471 -9.42 -20.68 -6.79
CA ALA A 471 -10.45 -21.72 -6.64
C ALA A 471 -9.95 -23.02 -5.98
N ARG A 472 -8.62 -23.20 -5.89
CA ARG A 472 -7.97 -24.34 -5.21
C ARG A 472 -7.79 -24.13 -3.71
N LEU A 473 -7.96 -22.90 -3.22
CA LEU A 473 -7.88 -22.59 -1.79
C LEU A 473 -9.15 -23.06 -1.10
N ARG A 474 -8.99 -23.72 0.05
CA ARG A 474 -10.06 -24.27 0.89
C ARG A 474 -9.92 -23.79 2.32
N ASP A 475 -11.04 -23.85 3.04
CA ASP A 475 -11.15 -23.51 4.46
C ASP A 475 -10.59 -22.12 4.76
N ILE A 476 -10.73 -21.22 3.79
CA ILE A 476 -10.59 -19.79 3.99
C ILE A 476 -12.00 -19.24 4.18
N TRP A 477 -12.18 -18.50 5.26
CA TRP A 477 -13.46 -17.92 5.60
C TRP A 477 -13.28 -16.44 5.87
N LEU A 478 -14.25 -15.65 5.39
CA LEU A 478 -14.44 -14.25 5.77
C LEU A 478 -15.53 -14.21 6.85
N PRO A 479 -15.18 -14.34 8.14
CA PRO A 479 -16.09 -14.02 9.22
C PRO A 479 -16.69 -12.62 9.03
N THR A 480 -18.00 -12.55 9.22
CA THR A 480 -18.77 -11.32 9.41
C THR A 480 -19.41 -11.45 10.80
N PRO A 481 -19.38 -10.41 11.65
CA PRO A 481 -19.22 -8.98 11.34
C PRO A 481 -17.78 -8.45 11.42
N VAL A 482 -16.89 -9.12 12.17
CA VAL A 482 -15.50 -8.69 12.29
C VAL A 482 -14.76 -9.20 11.07
N GLN A 483 -14.43 -8.28 10.16
CA GLN A 483 -13.94 -8.47 8.79
C GLN A 483 -12.53 -9.10 8.71
N LEU A 484 -12.35 -10.23 9.38
CA LEU A 484 -11.09 -10.93 9.57
C LEU A 484 -10.96 -12.05 8.54
N VAL A 485 -9.75 -12.56 8.36
CA VAL A 485 -9.50 -13.76 7.58
C VAL A 485 -8.96 -14.81 8.53
N ASP A 486 -9.75 -15.86 8.76
CA ASP A 486 -9.23 -17.00 9.52
C ASP A 486 -8.37 -17.87 8.58
N LEU A 487 -7.10 -17.98 8.94
CA LEU A 487 -6.09 -18.74 8.19
C LEU A 487 -5.64 -20.00 8.93
N ALA A 488 -6.20 -20.29 10.11
CA ALA A 488 -5.77 -21.42 10.94
C ALA A 488 -5.95 -22.77 10.21
N THR A 489 -6.99 -22.89 9.38
CA THR A 489 -7.30 -24.14 8.67
C THR A 489 -7.13 -24.06 7.14
N ALA A 490 -6.75 -22.89 6.61
CA ALA A 490 -6.64 -22.64 5.18
C ALA A 490 -5.62 -23.58 4.51
N ARG A 491 -5.97 -24.18 3.37
CA ARG A 491 -5.14 -25.15 2.64
C ARG A 491 -5.39 -25.15 1.13
N PHE A 492 -4.45 -25.67 0.34
CA PHE A 492 -4.67 -25.94 -1.08
C PHE A 492 -5.09 -27.40 -1.31
N ASP A 493 -6.08 -27.62 -2.19
CA ASP A 493 -6.40 -28.96 -2.70
C ASP A 493 -5.36 -29.35 -3.78
N ASP A 494 -4.44 -30.26 -3.47
CA ASP A 494 -3.38 -30.66 -4.40
C ASP A 494 -3.90 -31.55 -5.55
N THR A 495 -4.00 -30.98 -6.77
CA THR A 495 -3.81 -31.72 -8.04
C THR A 495 -2.96 -30.97 -9.08
N ALA A 496 -2.33 -29.84 -8.73
CA ALA A 496 -1.54 -29.06 -9.68
C ALA A 496 -0.11 -28.79 -9.16
N PRO A 497 0.92 -28.82 -10.04
CA PRO A 497 2.29 -28.61 -9.63
C PRO A 497 2.51 -27.15 -9.21
N GLY A 498 2.63 -26.93 -7.90
CA GLY A 498 3.05 -25.67 -7.30
C GLY A 498 4.56 -25.57 -7.23
N THR A 499 5.09 -24.39 -7.55
CA THR A 499 6.51 -24.05 -7.47
C THR A 499 7.04 -24.16 -6.04
N ALA A 500 7.95 -25.11 -5.82
CA ALA A 500 8.63 -25.32 -4.56
C ALA A 500 9.40 -24.05 -4.12
N ALA A 501 9.07 -23.54 -2.93
CA ALA A 501 9.97 -22.66 -2.18
C ALA A 501 11.21 -23.48 -1.81
N ARG A 502 12.35 -23.14 -2.42
CA ARG A 502 13.64 -23.77 -2.10
C ARG A 502 14.42 -22.85 -1.18
N GLY A 503 14.93 -23.44 -0.10
CA GLY A 503 15.74 -22.80 0.92
C GLY A 503 16.92 -21.99 0.37
N ALA A 504 17.18 -20.92 1.10
CA ALA A 504 18.20 -19.91 0.86
C ALA A 504 19.57 -20.49 0.53
N THR A 505 20.19 -19.96 -0.52
CA THR A 505 21.65 -19.94 -0.65
C THR A 505 22.13 -18.50 -0.72
N SER A 506 23.15 -18.19 0.08
CA SER A 506 23.77 -16.88 0.26
C SER A 506 24.47 -16.30 -0.98
N ALA A 507 24.25 -16.89 -2.16
CA ALA A 507 24.95 -16.57 -3.41
C ALA A 507 24.67 -15.14 -3.91
N GLY A 508 23.47 -14.59 -3.65
CA GLY A 508 23.08 -13.24 -4.10
C GLY A 508 23.90 -12.13 -3.46
N ARG A 509 24.22 -12.25 -2.16
CA ARG A 509 25.04 -11.26 -1.44
C ARG A 509 26.48 -11.23 -1.96
N TRP A 510 27.09 -12.39 -2.22
CA TRP A 510 28.47 -12.46 -2.72
C TRP A 510 28.64 -11.86 -4.12
N LEU A 511 27.64 -12.00 -4.99
CA LEU A 511 27.63 -11.40 -6.32
C LEU A 511 27.53 -9.87 -6.26
N ALA A 512 26.73 -9.33 -5.34
CA ALA A 512 26.64 -7.88 -5.12
C ALA A 512 27.96 -7.28 -4.60
N TRP A 513 28.60 -7.92 -3.61
CA TRP A 513 29.89 -7.47 -3.07
C TRP A 513 31.04 -7.54 -4.09
N SER A 514 31.09 -8.60 -4.90
CA SER A 514 32.12 -8.75 -5.93
C SER A 514 31.97 -7.74 -7.07
N LEU A 515 30.74 -7.43 -7.49
CA LEU A 515 30.45 -6.36 -8.45
C LEU A 515 30.77 -4.97 -7.87
N GLY A 516 30.47 -4.73 -6.59
CA GLY A 516 30.83 -3.49 -5.89
C GLY A 516 32.34 -3.26 -5.82
N LEU A 517 33.12 -4.30 -5.49
CA LEU A 517 34.58 -4.24 -5.49
C LEU A 517 35.16 -4.02 -6.89
N ALA A 518 34.59 -4.66 -7.92
CA ALA A 518 35.00 -4.46 -9.31
C ALA A 518 34.74 -3.01 -9.78
N LEU A 519 33.59 -2.43 -9.40
CA LEU A 519 33.25 -1.04 -9.69
C LEU A 519 34.21 -0.08 -8.97
N LEU A 520 34.46 -0.30 -7.68
CA LEU A 520 35.42 0.50 -6.89
C LEU A 520 36.83 0.45 -7.51
N GLY A 521 37.27 -0.73 -7.95
CA GLY A 521 38.53 -0.90 -8.65
C GLY A 521 38.58 -0.12 -9.98
N ALA A 522 37.50 -0.19 -10.79
CA ALA A 522 37.41 0.54 -12.05
C ALA A 522 37.41 2.07 -11.84
N VAL A 523 36.71 2.56 -10.82
CA VAL A 523 36.67 3.97 -10.44
C VAL A 523 38.04 4.43 -9.94
N ALA A 524 38.72 3.65 -9.11
CA ALA A 524 40.07 3.96 -8.63
C ALA A 524 41.08 4.05 -9.79
N LEU A 525 41.00 3.12 -10.76
CA LEU A 525 41.80 3.14 -11.98
C LEU A 525 41.49 4.36 -12.86
N ALA A 526 40.22 4.73 -13.03
CA ALA A 526 39.81 5.90 -13.78
C ALA A 526 40.28 7.20 -13.09
N ALA A 527 40.12 7.30 -11.77
CA ALA A 527 40.57 8.43 -10.95
C ALA A 527 42.10 8.59 -10.99
N ALA A 528 42.84 7.49 -10.84
CA ALA A 528 44.30 7.49 -10.96
C ALA A 528 44.76 7.98 -12.34
N LYS A 529 44.04 7.59 -13.41
CA LYS A 529 44.31 8.06 -14.77
C LYS A 529 43.93 9.53 -14.97
N ALA A 530 42.87 10.03 -14.36
CA ALA A 530 42.38 11.40 -14.50
C ALA A 530 43.29 12.43 -13.80
N GLY A 531 43.94 12.02 -12.70
CA GLY A 531 44.86 12.85 -11.92
C GLY A 531 44.16 13.66 -10.80
N PRO A 532 44.86 13.91 -9.68
CA PRO A 532 44.24 14.39 -8.44
C PRO A 532 43.59 15.78 -8.57
N ARG A 533 44.14 16.68 -9.39
CA ARG A 533 43.56 18.02 -9.62
C ARG A 533 42.22 17.98 -10.33
N TYR A 534 42.07 17.12 -11.34
CA TYR A 534 40.81 16.96 -12.07
C TYR A 534 39.75 16.32 -11.17
N VAL A 535 40.12 15.26 -10.45
CA VAL A 535 39.25 14.57 -9.49
C VAL A 535 38.76 15.55 -8.42
N ALA A 536 39.65 16.34 -7.81
CA ALA A 536 39.29 17.34 -6.80
C ALA A 536 38.33 18.40 -7.36
N GLY A 537 38.60 18.94 -8.57
CA GLY A 537 37.72 19.92 -9.19
C GLY A 537 36.31 19.39 -9.44
N ARG A 538 36.18 18.15 -9.93
CA ARG A 538 34.89 17.50 -10.16
C ARG A 538 34.18 17.11 -8.87
N LEU A 539 34.92 16.68 -7.85
CA LEU A 539 34.36 16.39 -6.53
C LEU A 539 33.81 17.65 -5.86
N THR A 540 34.51 18.78 -5.95
CA THR A 540 34.01 20.07 -5.44
C THR A 540 32.73 20.49 -6.17
N ALA A 541 32.68 20.34 -7.50
CA ALA A 541 31.47 20.62 -8.27
C ALA A 541 30.29 19.71 -7.87
N LEU A 542 30.56 18.42 -7.63
CA LEU A 542 29.57 17.46 -7.12
C LEU A 542 29.02 17.91 -5.76
N LEU A 543 29.90 18.21 -4.80
CA LEU A 543 29.49 18.62 -3.46
C LEU A 543 28.70 19.94 -3.47
N ALA A 544 29.14 20.91 -4.27
CA ALA A 544 28.42 22.17 -4.45
C ALA A 544 27.02 21.97 -5.07
N THR A 545 26.91 21.06 -6.04
CA THR A 545 25.62 20.74 -6.69
C THR A 545 24.66 20.07 -5.72
N VAL A 546 25.13 19.09 -4.95
CA VAL A 546 24.32 18.41 -3.93
C VAL A 546 23.87 19.40 -2.84
N LEU A 547 24.76 20.29 -2.39
CA LEU A 547 24.43 21.31 -1.39
C LEU A 547 23.42 22.34 -1.90
N ALA A 548 23.54 22.78 -3.16
CA ALA A 548 22.58 23.67 -3.78
C ALA A 548 21.21 22.98 -3.93
N ALA A 549 21.20 21.71 -4.36
CA ALA A 549 19.97 20.94 -4.49
C ALA A 549 19.31 20.67 -3.13
N SER A 550 20.06 20.35 -2.08
CA SER A 550 19.52 20.13 -0.74
C SER A 550 18.84 21.40 -0.20
N LEU A 551 19.39 22.57 -0.48
CA LEU A 551 18.77 23.85 -0.13
C LEU A 551 17.45 24.07 -0.88
N VAL A 552 17.44 23.83 -2.19
CA VAL A 552 16.22 23.96 -3.02
C VAL A 552 15.13 23.01 -2.54
N ILE A 553 15.47 21.74 -2.27
CA ILE A 553 14.54 20.73 -1.76
C ILE A 553 13.98 21.17 -0.40
N PHE A 554 14.84 21.61 0.52
CA PHE A 554 14.42 22.09 1.84
C PHE A 554 13.47 23.30 1.76
N LEU A 555 13.77 24.27 0.89
CA LEU A 555 12.90 25.44 0.70
C LEU A 555 11.56 25.06 0.08
N ALA A 556 11.55 24.17 -0.91
CA ALA A 556 10.33 23.72 -1.57
C ALA A 556 9.37 23.03 -0.57
N LEU A 557 9.90 22.17 0.31
CA LEU A 557 9.09 21.46 1.30
C LEU A 557 8.50 22.38 2.38
N GLN A 558 9.13 23.52 2.66
CA GLN A 558 8.58 24.50 3.62
C GLN A 558 7.36 25.26 3.11
N VAL A 559 7.14 25.29 1.80
CA VAL A 559 5.98 25.95 1.20
C VAL A 559 4.75 25.03 1.20
N ILE A 560 4.94 23.73 1.42
CA ILE A 560 3.85 22.76 1.42
C ILE A 560 2.97 22.99 2.66
N PRO A 561 1.66 23.25 2.49
CA PRO A 561 0.75 23.51 3.60
C PRO A 561 0.49 22.24 4.42
N GLY A 562 0.67 22.34 5.74
CA GLY A 562 0.40 21.27 6.70
C GLY A 562 1.40 21.27 7.85
N ASP A 563 0.92 21.14 9.09
CA ASP A 563 1.81 20.95 10.24
C ASP A 563 2.04 19.45 10.46
N PRO A 564 3.27 18.93 10.25
CA PRO A 564 3.55 17.50 10.38
C PRO A 564 3.25 16.97 11.79
N ALA A 565 3.45 17.76 12.85
CA ALA A 565 3.12 17.32 14.22
C ALA A 565 1.60 17.13 14.40
N ARG A 566 0.77 17.96 13.76
CA ARG A 566 -0.70 17.85 13.80
C ARG A 566 -1.21 16.69 12.95
N VAL A 567 -0.54 16.40 11.83
CA VAL A 567 -0.85 15.21 11.03
C VAL A 567 -0.57 13.93 11.83
N MET A 568 0.54 13.89 12.59
CA MET A 568 0.94 12.73 13.37
C MET A 568 0.03 12.45 14.58
N MET A 569 -0.44 13.49 15.27
CA MET A 569 -1.24 13.33 16.50
C MET A 569 -2.76 13.22 16.22
N GLY A 570 -3.17 13.40 14.97
CA GLY A 570 -4.57 13.54 14.61
C GLY A 570 -5.16 14.89 15.00
N MET A 571 -6.35 15.20 14.47
CA MET A 571 -6.94 16.53 14.66
C MET A 571 -7.61 16.74 16.02
N SER A 572 -7.80 15.68 16.80
CA SER A 572 -8.30 15.72 18.17
C SER A 572 -7.18 15.73 19.22
N ALA A 573 -5.92 15.93 18.79
CA ALA A 573 -4.76 15.93 19.68
C ALA A 573 -4.83 17.06 20.71
N ASP A 574 -4.51 16.74 21.96
CA ASP A 574 -4.31 17.73 23.02
C ASP A 574 -3.32 18.83 22.54
N PRO A 575 -3.71 20.12 22.55
CA PRO A 575 -2.83 21.22 22.17
C PRO A 575 -1.48 21.23 22.90
N ALA A 576 -1.44 20.78 24.16
CA ALA A 576 -0.20 20.70 24.93
C ALA A 576 0.73 19.58 24.40
N ALA A 577 0.18 18.41 24.11
CA ALA A 577 0.91 17.30 23.49
C ALA A 577 1.39 17.67 22.07
N LEU A 578 0.58 18.39 21.29
CA LEU A 578 0.96 18.90 19.98
C LEU A 578 2.13 19.89 20.06
N ALA A 579 2.11 20.82 21.02
CA ALA A 579 3.20 21.78 21.22
C ALA A 579 4.50 21.07 21.67
N ALA A 580 4.39 20.07 22.55
CA ALA A 580 5.51 19.25 22.96
C ALA A 580 6.12 18.47 21.78
N LEU A 581 5.28 17.88 20.92
CA LEU A 581 5.74 17.18 19.73
C LEU A 581 6.40 18.13 18.72
N ARG A 582 5.83 19.33 18.50
CA ARG A 582 6.46 20.36 17.65
C ARG A 582 7.86 20.74 18.14
N HIS A 583 8.03 20.88 19.45
CA HIS A 583 9.31 21.19 20.07
C HIS A 583 10.31 20.01 19.94
N GLN A 584 9.86 18.78 20.18
CA GLN A 584 10.69 17.57 19.99
C GLN A 584 11.16 17.41 18.53
N MET A 585 10.32 17.77 17.57
CA MET A 585 10.63 17.73 16.14
C MET A 585 11.43 18.96 15.66
N GLY A 586 11.70 19.93 16.53
CA GLY A 586 12.40 21.17 16.20
C GLY A 586 11.65 22.04 15.17
N LEU A 587 10.33 21.90 15.07
CA LEU A 587 9.50 22.66 14.11
C LEU A 587 9.32 24.12 14.51
N ASP A 588 9.58 24.45 15.77
CA ASP A 588 9.61 25.77 16.37
C ASP A 588 10.92 26.54 16.10
N LEU A 589 11.96 25.87 15.62
CA LEU A 589 13.24 26.49 15.31
C LEU A 589 13.20 27.29 14.00
N PRO A 590 13.97 28.40 13.89
CA PRO A 590 14.13 29.15 12.65
C PRO A 590 14.62 28.26 11.49
N ALA A 591 14.11 28.52 10.28
CA ALA A 591 14.43 27.75 9.07
C ALA A 591 15.95 27.51 8.83
N PRO A 592 16.85 28.50 9.04
CA PRO A 592 18.29 28.25 8.89
C PRO A 592 18.86 27.22 9.87
N GLN A 593 18.38 27.19 11.12
CA GLN A 593 18.83 26.23 12.12
C GLN A 593 18.33 24.82 11.77
N ARG A 594 17.06 24.70 11.33
CA ARG A 594 16.50 23.43 10.85
C ARG A 594 17.27 22.89 9.65
N TYR A 595 17.63 23.75 8.70
CA TYR A 595 18.44 23.36 7.54
C TYR A 595 19.81 22.81 7.95
N LEU A 596 20.52 23.53 8.83
CA LEU A 596 21.85 23.11 9.29
C LEU A 596 21.81 21.83 10.12
N ALA A 597 20.80 21.67 10.98
CA ALA A 597 20.59 20.45 11.76
C ALA A 597 20.31 19.25 10.85
N TRP A 598 19.42 19.42 9.87
CA TRP A 598 19.12 18.39 8.88
C TRP A 598 20.33 18.03 8.00
N LEU A 599 21.08 19.04 7.53
CA LEU A 599 22.30 18.80 6.75
C LEU A 599 23.37 18.08 7.58
N ALA A 600 23.52 18.41 8.87
CA ALA A 600 24.42 17.71 9.77
C ALA A 600 23.99 16.24 10.00
N GLY A 601 22.69 15.98 10.10
CA GLY A 601 22.13 14.62 10.13
C GLY A 601 22.47 13.85 8.86
N LEU A 602 22.22 14.44 7.69
CA LEU A 602 22.50 13.83 6.38
C LEU A 602 23.97 13.41 6.24
N VAL A 603 24.91 14.25 6.69
CA VAL A 603 26.36 13.95 6.66
C VAL A 603 26.72 12.79 7.60
N ARG A 604 25.95 12.56 8.67
CA ARG A 604 26.11 11.42 9.59
C ARG A 604 25.34 10.17 9.16
N GLY A 605 24.60 10.23 8.06
CA GLY A 605 23.72 9.15 7.60
C GLY A 605 22.37 9.07 8.31
N ASP A 606 22.01 10.10 9.08
CA ASP A 606 20.71 10.24 9.71
C ASP A 606 19.77 11.01 8.76
N PHE A 607 18.79 10.29 8.21
CA PHE A 607 17.76 10.82 7.32
C PHE A 607 16.47 11.17 8.07
N GLY A 608 16.43 10.99 9.40
CA GLY A 608 15.26 11.10 10.23
C GLY A 608 14.39 9.84 10.25
N ILE A 609 13.29 9.92 11.00
CA ILE A 609 12.30 8.85 11.17
C ILE A 609 11.07 9.16 10.31
N SER A 610 10.60 8.16 9.57
CA SER A 610 9.34 8.26 8.82
C SER A 610 8.14 8.39 9.77
N TYR A 611 7.24 9.34 9.48
CA TYR A 611 6.00 9.50 10.25
C TYR A 611 4.99 8.40 9.94
N THR A 612 4.97 7.93 8.69
CA THR A 612 4.03 6.90 8.26
C THR A 612 4.49 5.51 8.67
N TYR A 613 5.77 5.18 8.42
CA TYR A 613 6.31 3.84 8.67
C TYR A 613 6.94 3.68 10.05
N ARG A 614 7.15 4.77 10.80
CA ARG A 614 7.75 4.77 12.16
C ARG A 614 9.13 4.10 12.23
N VAL A 615 9.90 4.15 11.15
CA VAL A 615 11.25 3.57 11.04
C VAL A 615 12.23 4.57 10.42
N ASP A 616 13.52 4.28 10.56
CA ASP A 616 14.60 5.08 9.96
C ASP A 616 14.45 5.19 8.45
N VAL A 617 14.44 6.43 7.93
CA VAL A 617 14.36 6.68 6.48
C VAL A 617 15.57 6.13 5.74
N GLY A 618 16.75 6.13 6.38
CA GLY A 618 17.95 5.52 5.82
C GLY A 618 17.81 4.02 5.60
N ALA A 619 17.17 3.30 6.53
CA ALA A 619 16.90 1.87 6.40
C ALA A 619 15.89 1.59 5.28
N LEU A 620 14.79 2.36 5.23
CA LEU A 620 13.82 2.31 4.14
C LEU A 620 14.49 2.52 2.78
N MET A 621 15.32 3.55 2.65
CA MET A 621 16.03 3.84 1.41
C MET A 621 16.97 2.71 1.00
N ALA A 622 17.68 2.11 1.96
CA ALA A 622 18.58 0.99 1.69
C ALA A 622 17.83 -0.24 1.16
N GLU A 623 16.68 -0.59 1.76
CA GLU A 623 15.83 -1.68 1.27
C GLU A 623 15.33 -1.43 -0.16
N ARG A 624 14.85 -0.22 -0.45
CA ARG A 624 14.34 0.13 -1.78
C ARG A 624 15.45 0.24 -2.83
N LEU A 625 16.64 0.68 -2.43
CA LEU A 625 17.81 0.72 -3.30
C LEU A 625 18.22 -0.68 -3.76
N ALA A 626 17.98 -1.72 -2.96
CA ALA A 626 18.23 -3.11 -3.32
C ALA A 626 17.39 -3.60 -4.52
N VAL A 627 16.34 -2.84 -4.91
CA VAL A 627 15.53 -3.11 -6.10
C VAL A 627 15.86 -2.11 -7.21
N THR A 628 15.85 -0.80 -6.92
CA THR A 628 16.05 0.27 -7.91
C THR A 628 17.44 0.21 -8.55
N LEU A 629 18.49 -0.06 -7.77
CA LEU A 629 19.86 -0.08 -8.31
C LEU A 629 20.08 -1.26 -9.26
N PRO A 630 19.76 -2.53 -8.90
CA PRO A 630 19.85 -3.65 -9.83
C PRO A 630 18.96 -3.48 -11.07
N LEU A 631 17.73 -2.96 -10.91
CA LEU A 631 16.85 -2.66 -12.04
C LEU A 631 17.51 -1.66 -13.02
N THR A 632 18.05 -0.56 -12.48
CA THR A 632 18.69 0.48 -13.29
C THR A 632 19.93 -0.05 -14.00
N LEU A 633 20.78 -0.80 -13.29
CA LEU A 633 21.97 -1.42 -13.88
C LEU A 633 21.60 -2.44 -14.97
N TYR A 634 20.54 -3.21 -14.75
CA TYR A 634 20.04 -4.17 -15.74
C TYR A 634 19.52 -3.45 -16.99
N ALA A 635 18.76 -2.35 -16.81
CA ALA A 635 18.30 -1.52 -17.92
C ALA A 635 19.45 -0.85 -18.68
N VAL A 636 20.50 -0.37 -17.99
CA VAL A 636 21.73 0.17 -18.62
C VAL A 636 22.43 -0.92 -19.43
N ALA A 637 22.59 -2.12 -18.87
CA ALA A 637 23.25 -3.23 -19.58
C ALA A 637 22.47 -3.65 -20.82
N LEU A 638 21.14 -3.80 -20.71
CA LEU A 638 20.26 -4.13 -21.83
C LEU A 638 20.26 -3.05 -22.91
N SER A 639 20.12 -1.78 -22.51
CA SER A 639 20.09 -0.66 -23.46
C SER A 639 21.41 -0.51 -24.20
N THR A 640 22.54 -0.63 -23.49
CA THR A 640 23.88 -0.59 -24.09
C THR A 640 24.11 -1.75 -25.05
N GLY A 641 23.75 -2.98 -24.64
CA GLY A 641 23.88 -4.17 -25.48
C GLY A 641 23.06 -4.08 -26.76
N LEU A 642 21.79 -3.66 -26.63
CA LEU A 642 20.89 -3.46 -27.77
C LEU A 642 21.36 -2.31 -28.67
N ALA A 643 21.83 -1.20 -28.08
CA ALA A 643 22.35 -0.07 -28.84
C ALA A 643 23.62 -0.42 -29.63
N LEU A 644 24.54 -1.17 -29.04
CA LEU A 644 25.73 -1.66 -29.73
C LEU A 644 25.34 -2.57 -30.90
N ALA A 645 24.40 -3.50 -30.69
CA ALA A 645 23.93 -4.39 -31.74
C ALA A 645 23.26 -3.62 -32.89
N LEU A 646 22.26 -2.79 -32.59
CA LEU A 646 21.52 -2.02 -33.59
C LEU A 646 22.41 -0.98 -34.28
N GLY A 647 23.22 -0.23 -33.52
CA GLY A 647 24.08 0.83 -34.03
C GLY A 647 25.21 0.31 -34.93
N LEU A 648 25.87 -0.79 -34.54
CA LEU A 648 26.90 -1.42 -35.36
C LEU A 648 26.33 -2.02 -36.65
N LEU A 649 25.21 -2.74 -36.57
CA LEU A 649 24.58 -3.34 -37.74
C LEU A 649 24.05 -2.28 -38.72
N ALA A 650 23.45 -1.19 -38.20
CA ALA A 650 22.99 -0.07 -39.02
C ALA A 650 24.17 0.68 -39.66
N ALA A 651 25.25 0.94 -38.91
CA ALA A 651 26.46 1.55 -39.45
C ALA A 651 27.10 0.69 -40.54
N LEU A 652 27.19 -0.63 -40.35
CA LEU A 652 27.67 -1.56 -41.37
C LEU A 652 26.79 -1.54 -42.62
N GLY A 653 25.47 -1.50 -42.46
CA GLY A 653 24.50 -1.35 -43.56
C GLY A 653 24.71 -0.05 -44.33
N ALA A 654 24.83 1.08 -43.62
CA ALA A 654 25.05 2.40 -44.21
C ALA A 654 26.37 2.48 -44.98
N VAL A 655 27.44 1.95 -44.38
CA VAL A 655 28.79 1.93 -44.94
C VAL A 655 28.87 1.03 -46.18
N ARG A 656 28.18 -0.13 -46.20
CA ARG A 656 28.07 -0.97 -47.40
C ARG A 656 27.20 -0.35 -48.49
N ALA A 657 26.13 0.33 -48.12
CA ALA A 657 25.27 1.06 -49.05
C ALA A 657 26.06 2.15 -49.79
N ARG A 658 26.88 2.94 -49.08
CA ARG A 658 27.79 3.94 -49.68
C ARG A 658 28.84 3.32 -50.62
N ALA A 659 29.18 2.06 -50.43
CA ALA A 659 30.14 1.33 -51.25
C ALA A 659 29.51 0.57 -52.44
N GLY A 660 28.19 0.67 -52.64
CA GLY A 660 27.47 -0.04 -53.71
C GLY A 660 27.31 -1.54 -53.49
N LEU A 661 27.59 -2.06 -52.29
CA LEU A 661 27.64 -3.50 -51.96
C LEU A 661 26.31 -4.03 -51.38
N GLY A 662 25.20 -3.32 -51.54
CA GLY A 662 23.93 -3.58 -50.84
C GLY A 662 23.98 -3.17 -49.36
N GLY A 663 22.84 -3.16 -48.66
CA GLY A 663 22.76 -2.84 -47.22
C GLY A 663 21.92 -1.61 -46.84
N GLY A 664 21.51 -0.78 -47.80
CA GLY A 664 20.68 0.40 -47.54
C GLY A 664 19.31 0.06 -46.91
N ARG A 665 18.73 -1.09 -47.27
CA ARG A 665 17.49 -1.58 -46.65
C ARG A 665 17.69 -1.98 -45.17
N ILE A 666 18.86 -2.52 -44.82
CA ILE A 666 19.18 -2.92 -43.44
C ILE A 666 19.34 -1.67 -42.58
N ASP A 667 20.07 -0.66 -43.07
CA ASP A 667 20.21 0.64 -42.41
C ASP A 667 18.84 1.32 -42.23
N ALA A 668 18.02 1.36 -43.27
CA ALA A 668 16.67 1.93 -43.19
C ALA A 668 15.77 1.21 -42.17
N LEU A 669 15.76 -0.13 -42.18
CA LEU A 669 14.99 -0.94 -41.24
C LEU A 669 15.43 -0.71 -39.79
N LEU A 670 16.74 -0.83 -39.51
CA LEU A 670 17.27 -0.69 -38.16
C LEU A 670 17.11 0.74 -37.62
N ASN A 671 17.22 1.75 -38.48
CA ASN A 671 16.92 3.13 -38.10
C ASN A 671 15.41 3.34 -37.85
N GLY A 672 14.54 2.67 -38.60
CA GLY A 672 13.10 2.62 -38.33
C GLY A 672 12.79 1.96 -36.98
N VAL A 673 13.44 0.84 -36.66
CA VAL A 673 13.33 0.18 -35.35
C VAL A 673 13.82 1.10 -34.24
N ALA A 674 14.98 1.74 -34.39
CA ALA A 674 15.47 2.71 -33.41
C ALA A 674 14.50 3.88 -33.21
N GLN A 675 13.87 4.38 -34.28
CA GLN A 675 12.85 5.43 -34.19
C GLN A 675 11.59 4.97 -33.47
N LEU A 676 11.13 3.73 -33.70
CA LEU A 676 10.00 3.14 -32.96
C LEU A 676 10.31 3.00 -31.46
N LEU A 677 11.50 2.51 -31.12
CA LEU A 677 11.94 2.42 -29.73
C LEU A 677 11.93 3.78 -29.02
N ILE A 678 12.31 4.86 -29.73
CA ILE A 678 12.29 6.24 -29.21
C ILE A 678 10.85 6.77 -29.09
N ALA A 679 9.98 6.45 -30.06
CA ALA A 679 8.64 7.01 -30.15
C ALA A 679 7.68 6.48 -29.08
N VAL A 680 7.93 5.26 -28.59
CA VAL A 680 7.07 4.61 -27.61
C VAL A 680 7.42 5.07 -26.18
N PRO A 681 6.47 5.64 -25.42
CA PRO A 681 6.69 5.97 -24.02
C PRO A 681 6.99 4.71 -23.18
N ASN A 682 7.97 4.81 -22.27
CA ASN A 682 8.39 3.69 -21.43
C ASN A 682 7.23 3.08 -20.61
N PHE A 683 6.36 3.91 -20.02
CA PHE A 683 5.22 3.45 -19.23
C PHE A 683 4.24 2.64 -20.09
N TRP A 684 3.93 3.11 -21.30
CA TRP A 684 3.03 2.42 -22.22
C TRP A 684 3.63 1.08 -22.64
N ALA A 685 4.92 1.05 -22.97
CA ALA A 685 5.62 -0.20 -23.25
C ALA A 685 5.55 -1.15 -22.05
N GLY A 686 5.78 -0.64 -20.84
CA GLY A 686 5.66 -1.41 -19.59
C GLY A 686 4.27 -2.01 -19.40
N THR A 687 3.21 -1.22 -19.57
CA THR A 687 1.82 -1.69 -19.45
C THR A 687 1.50 -2.77 -20.50
N VAL A 688 1.88 -2.58 -21.76
CA VAL A 688 1.66 -3.58 -22.81
C VAL A 688 2.44 -4.87 -22.50
N LEU A 689 3.69 -4.75 -22.07
CA LEU A 689 4.50 -5.90 -21.67
C LEU A 689 3.85 -6.66 -20.50
N ALA A 690 3.34 -5.97 -19.49
CA ALA A 690 2.63 -6.59 -18.38
C ALA A 690 1.36 -7.33 -18.85
N ILE A 691 0.52 -6.70 -19.67
CA ILE A 691 -0.72 -7.31 -20.18
C ILE A 691 -0.42 -8.58 -20.99
N VAL A 692 0.54 -8.51 -21.90
CA VAL A 692 0.86 -9.63 -22.81
C VAL A 692 1.58 -10.73 -22.06
N PHE A 693 2.71 -10.41 -21.39
CA PHE A 693 3.61 -11.42 -20.86
C PHE A 693 3.26 -11.90 -19.45
N ALA A 694 2.57 -11.08 -18.65
CA ALA A 694 2.11 -11.50 -17.32
C ALA A 694 0.62 -11.84 -17.30
N GLY A 695 -0.22 -10.98 -17.88
CA GLY A 695 -1.68 -11.18 -17.87
C GLY A 695 -2.18 -12.28 -18.82
N THR A 696 -1.60 -12.37 -20.02
CA THR A 696 -2.09 -13.27 -21.08
C THR A 696 -1.26 -14.56 -21.17
N LEU A 697 0.07 -14.43 -21.21
CA LEU A 697 0.98 -15.56 -21.39
C LEU A 697 1.45 -16.19 -20.07
N HIS A 698 1.31 -15.49 -18.94
CA HIS A 698 1.77 -15.93 -17.61
C HIS A 698 3.26 -16.32 -17.56
N TRP A 699 4.06 -15.76 -18.47
CA TRP A 699 5.50 -16.02 -18.53
C TRP A 699 6.24 -15.29 -17.41
N PHE A 700 5.77 -14.10 -17.04
CA PHE A 700 6.36 -13.24 -16.03
C PHE A 700 5.32 -12.82 -14.98
N SER A 701 5.79 -12.26 -13.87
CA SER A 701 4.91 -11.64 -12.86
C SER A 701 4.35 -10.31 -13.38
N ALA A 702 3.12 -9.96 -13.01
CA ALA A 702 2.52 -8.68 -13.37
C ALA A 702 3.16 -7.52 -12.60
N GLY A 703 3.80 -7.82 -11.48
CA GLY A 703 4.61 -6.86 -10.74
C GLY A 703 5.02 -7.35 -9.37
N GLY A 704 5.75 -6.52 -8.64
CA GLY A 704 6.29 -6.82 -7.33
C GLY A 704 7.67 -7.45 -7.41
N PHE A 705 8.29 -7.59 -6.25
CA PHE A 705 9.62 -8.16 -6.14
C PHE A 705 9.61 -9.25 -5.06
N PRO A 706 9.94 -10.51 -5.39
CA PRO A 706 9.87 -11.63 -4.44
C PRO A 706 10.98 -11.61 -3.39
N GLY A 707 11.83 -10.58 -3.38
CA GLY A 707 13.04 -10.54 -2.56
C GLY A 707 14.21 -11.29 -3.20
N TRP A 708 15.42 -10.98 -2.73
CA TRP A 708 16.62 -11.69 -3.17
C TRP A 708 16.74 -13.09 -2.56
N ASP A 709 16.06 -13.33 -1.42
CA ASP A 709 16.06 -14.60 -0.71
C ASP A 709 15.26 -15.69 -1.43
N ALA A 710 14.31 -15.30 -2.30
CA ALA A 710 13.64 -16.22 -3.22
C ALA A 710 14.58 -16.78 -4.31
N GLY A 711 15.79 -16.23 -4.44
CA GLY A 711 16.82 -16.65 -5.39
C GLY A 711 16.99 -15.72 -6.59
N LEU A 712 18.12 -15.87 -7.27
CA LEU A 712 18.52 -14.96 -8.37
C LEU A 712 17.58 -15.04 -9.58
N LEU A 713 17.11 -16.24 -9.94
CA LEU A 713 16.26 -16.42 -11.12
C LEU A 713 14.87 -15.79 -10.93
N PRO A 714 14.16 -16.00 -9.80
CA PRO A 714 12.91 -15.27 -9.51
C PRO A 714 13.08 -13.76 -9.46
N ALA A 715 14.17 -13.27 -8.84
CA ALA A 715 14.48 -11.84 -8.79
C ALA A 715 14.69 -11.25 -10.19
N LEU A 716 15.51 -11.89 -11.04
CA LEU A 716 15.72 -11.45 -12.41
C LEU A 716 14.43 -11.49 -13.23
N LYS A 717 13.63 -12.55 -13.07
CA LYS A 717 12.33 -12.70 -13.73
C LYS A 717 11.40 -11.53 -13.39
N ALA A 718 11.34 -11.12 -12.12
CA ALA A 718 10.55 -9.96 -11.70
C ALA A 718 11.06 -8.63 -12.29
N LEU A 719 12.38 -8.50 -12.51
CA LEU A 719 12.99 -7.28 -13.04
C LEU A 719 13.06 -7.21 -14.57
N THR A 720 12.88 -8.31 -15.30
CA THR A 720 13.09 -8.35 -16.77
C THR A 720 12.14 -7.43 -17.54
N LEU A 721 10.82 -7.53 -17.35
CA LEU A 721 9.86 -6.67 -18.08
C LEU A 721 10.06 -5.17 -17.75
N PRO A 722 10.20 -4.77 -16.47
CA PRO A 722 10.58 -3.41 -16.11
C PRO A 722 11.88 -2.94 -16.78
N ALA A 723 12.93 -3.77 -16.77
CA ALA A 723 14.22 -3.43 -17.34
C ALA A 723 14.16 -3.26 -18.87
N VAL A 724 13.36 -4.09 -19.56
CA VAL A 724 13.13 -3.96 -21.01
C VAL A 724 12.37 -2.68 -21.33
N ALA A 725 11.33 -2.35 -20.56
CA ALA A 725 10.55 -1.12 -20.74
C ALA A 725 11.42 0.14 -20.56
N LEU A 726 12.34 0.13 -19.59
CA LEU A 726 13.31 1.21 -19.37
C LEU A 726 14.40 1.25 -20.44
N ALA A 727 14.89 0.08 -20.87
CA ALA A 727 16.02 -0.02 -21.79
C ALA A 727 15.67 0.35 -23.24
N ALA A 728 14.44 0.06 -23.69
CA ALA A 728 14.05 0.18 -25.09
C ALA A 728 14.25 1.60 -25.67
N PRO A 729 13.68 2.67 -25.09
CA PRO A 729 13.89 4.03 -25.62
C PRO A 729 15.34 4.47 -25.60
N GLN A 730 16.06 4.14 -24.50
CA GLN A 730 17.47 4.51 -24.34
C GLN A 730 18.37 3.81 -25.37
N ALA A 731 18.07 2.55 -25.67
CA ALA A 731 18.74 1.79 -26.71
C ALA A 731 18.57 2.42 -28.09
N GLY A 732 17.35 2.89 -28.41
CA GLY A 732 17.06 3.57 -29.68
C GLY A 732 17.87 4.85 -29.85
N ILE A 733 17.91 5.70 -28.82
CA ILE A 733 18.69 6.95 -28.81
C ILE A 733 20.18 6.63 -28.99
N LEU A 734 20.72 5.71 -28.18
CA LEU A 734 22.13 5.37 -28.19
C LEU A 734 22.54 4.68 -29.50
N ALA A 735 21.70 3.81 -30.06
CA ALA A 735 21.93 3.18 -31.36
C ALA A 735 22.04 4.21 -32.49
N ARG A 736 21.15 5.22 -32.47
CA ARG A 736 21.11 6.27 -33.50
C ARG A 736 22.37 7.12 -33.47
N VAL A 737 22.81 7.53 -32.26
CA VAL A 737 24.03 8.31 -32.12
C VAL A 737 25.26 7.49 -32.46
N LEU A 738 25.36 6.27 -31.93
CA LEU A 738 26.48 5.37 -32.24
C LEU A 738 26.58 5.11 -33.75
N ARG A 739 25.46 4.89 -34.44
CA ARG A 739 25.44 4.75 -35.90
C ARG A 739 25.95 6.01 -36.60
N GLY A 740 25.51 7.19 -36.18
CA GLY A 740 25.98 8.48 -36.70
C GLY A 740 27.50 8.64 -36.57
N GLU A 741 28.01 8.47 -35.35
CA GLU A 741 29.44 8.55 -35.03
C GLU A 741 30.26 7.52 -35.81
N LEU A 742 29.82 6.26 -35.87
CA LEU A 742 30.53 5.22 -36.62
C LEU A 742 30.61 5.56 -38.12
N VAL A 743 29.53 6.05 -38.71
CA VAL A 743 29.50 6.44 -40.12
C VAL A 743 30.41 7.64 -40.39
N GLU A 744 30.50 8.58 -39.46
CA GLU A 744 31.40 9.74 -39.53
C GLU A 744 32.87 9.31 -39.37
N GLN A 745 33.20 8.53 -38.33
CA GLN A 745 34.55 8.03 -38.09
C GLN A 745 35.08 7.21 -39.28
N MET A 746 34.21 6.44 -39.95
CA MET A 746 34.57 5.69 -41.15
C MET A 746 34.98 6.60 -42.35
N GLY A 747 34.66 7.89 -42.31
CA GLY A 747 35.09 8.89 -43.29
C GLY A 747 36.49 9.49 -43.03
N GLN A 748 37.08 9.25 -41.86
CA GLN A 748 38.31 9.90 -41.42
C GLN A 748 39.59 9.30 -42.05
N ASP A 749 40.65 10.10 -42.16
CA ASP A 749 41.89 9.71 -42.86
C ASP A 749 42.66 8.58 -42.16
N TYR A 750 42.56 8.47 -40.84
CA TYR A 750 43.18 7.35 -40.12
C TYR A 750 42.52 5.99 -40.44
N ILE A 751 41.22 5.98 -40.77
CA ILE A 751 40.51 4.78 -41.26
C ILE A 751 40.94 4.45 -42.69
N ARG A 752 41.09 5.45 -43.56
CA ARG A 752 41.63 5.25 -44.93
C ARG A 752 43.02 4.60 -44.87
N THR A 753 43.88 5.10 -43.98
CA THR A 753 45.22 4.55 -43.73
C THR A 753 45.16 3.11 -43.21
N ALA A 754 44.25 2.80 -42.29
CA ALA A 754 44.06 1.43 -41.80
C ALA A 754 43.61 0.46 -42.91
N ARG A 755 42.73 0.90 -43.81
CA ARG A 755 42.32 0.10 -44.98
C ARG A 755 43.45 -0.07 -46.00
N ALA A 756 44.25 0.98 -46.25
CA ALA A 756 45.42 0.89 -47.12
C ALA A 756 46.46 -0.12 -46.61
N LYS A 757 46.54 -0.32 -45.29
CA LYS A 757 47.34 -1.36 -44.64
C LYS A 757 46.74 -2.78 -44.70
N GLY A 758 45.61 -2.97 -45.40
CA GLY A 758 45.01 -4.28 -45.66
C GLY A 758 43.85 -4.68 -44.74
N LEU A 759 43.37 -3.81 -43.85
CA LEU A 759 42.20 -4.13 -43.02
C LEU A 759 40.91 -4.11 -43.87
N SER A 760 40.07 -5.11 -43.66
CA SER A 760 38.71 -5.12 -44.24
C SER A 760 37.85 -4.01 -43.64
N GLN A 761 36.75 -3.66 -44.33
CA GLN A 761 35.84 -2.60 -43.88
C GLN A 761 35.24 -2.88 -42.49
N VAL A 762 34.94 -4.15 -42.20
CA VAL A 762 34.45 -4.60 -40.88
C VAL A 762 35.56 -4.51 -39.83
N GLN A 763 36.79 -4.92 -40.18
CA GLN A 763 37.94 -4.83 -39.28
C GLN A 763 38.27 -3.38 -38.94
N ALA A 764 38.25 -2.48 -39.93
CA ALA A 764 38.46 -1.05 -39.72
C ALA A 764 37.37 -0.45 -38.82
N LEU A 765 36.11 -0.82 -39.05
CA LEU A 765 34.98 -0.35 -38.24
C LEU A 765 35.10 -0.82 -36.78
N VAL A 766 35.28 -2.11 -36.53
CA VAL A 766 35.30 -2.67 -35.17
C VAL A 766 36.59 -2.32 -34.42
N ARG A 767 37.74 -2.31 -35.09
CA ARG A 767 39.05 -2.12 -34.44
C ARG A 767 39.46 -0.66 -34.29
N HIS A 768 39.02 0.22 -35.19
CA HIS A 768 39.48 1.61 -35.24
C HIS A 768 38.34 2.64 -35.16
N ALA A 769 37.18 2.41 -35.79
CA ALA A 769 36.08 3.38 -35.71
C ALA A 769 35.34 3.29 -34.37
N LEU A 770 34.97 2.08 -33.94
CA LEU A 770 34.19 1.84 -32.72
C LEU A 770 34.85 2.40 -31.45
N PRO A 771 36.14 2.17 -31.16
CA PRO A 771 36.75 2.74 -29.95
C PRO A 771 36.69 4.28 -29.89
N ASN A 772 36.72 4.95 -31.04
CA ASN A 772 36.63 6.41 -31.11
C ASN A 772 35.17 6.90 -31.06
N ALA A 773 34.24 6.16 -31.67
CA ALA A 773 32.81 6.44 -31.60
C ALA A 773 32.20 6.19 -30.21
N LEU A 774 32.90 5.43 -29.34
CA LEU A 774 32.45 5.20 -27.96
C LEU A 774 32.60 6.43 -27.06
N VAL A 775 33.43 7.42 -27.40
CA VAL A 775 33.65 8.60 -26.55
C VAL A 775 32.38 9.47 -26.44
N PRO A 776 31.73 9.87 -27.55
CA PRO A 776 30.43 10.56 -27.48
C PRO A 776 29.32 9.67 -26.90
N ALA A 777 29.34 8.37 -27.22
CA ALA A 777 28.36 7.40 -26.72
C ALA A 777 28.41 7.24 -25.19
N LEU A 778 29.60 7.23 -24.58
CA LEU A 778 29.77 7.17 -23.12
C LEU A 778 29.20 8.40 -22.42
N THR A 779 29.34 9.57 -23.02
CA THR A 779 28.78 10.82 -22.48
C THR A 779 27.25 10.78 -22.49
N ILE A 780 26.66 10.27 -23.56
CA ILE A 780 25.20 10.10 -23.67
C ILE A 780 24.70 9.05 -22.68
N LEU A 781 25.39 7.93 -22.53
CA LEU A 781 25.05 6.90 -21.55
C LEU A 781 25.00 7.49 -20.13
N GLY A 782 25.93 8.39 -19.79
CA GLY A 782 25.91 9.13 -18.53
C GLY A 782 24.65 9.98 -18.34
N MET A 783 24.26 10.75 -19.35
CA MET A 783 23.03 11.55 -19.32
C MET A 783 21.77 10.66 -19.27
N GLN A 784 21.79 9.51 -19.95
CA GLN A 784 20.67 8.56 -19.98
C GLN A 784 20.43 7.90 -18.62
N PHE A 785 21.45 7.75 -17.78
CA PHE A 785 21.27 7.23 -16.42
C PHE A 785 20.28 8.08 -15.61
N SER A 786 20.37 9.41 -15.72
CA SER A 786 19.41 10.31 -15.06
C SER A 786 17.98 10.10 -15.54
N PHE A 787 17.80 9.89 -16.85
CA PHE A 787 16.49 9.56 -17.42
C PHE A 787 16.00 8.17 -17.01
N LEU A 788 16.89 7.20 -16.81
CA LEU A 788 16.54 5.87 -16.31
C LEU A 788 16.09 5.91 -14.86
N LEU A 789 16.72 6.72 -14.00
CA LEU A 789 16.24 6.92 -12.63
C LEU A 789 14.86 7.60 -12.61
N ALA A 790 14.68 8.67 -13.37
CA ALA A 790 13.39 9.37 -13.45
C ALA A 790 12.28 8.49 -14.05
N GLY A 791 12.58 7.79 -15.16
CA GLY A 791 11.67 6.82 -15.77
C GLY A 791 11.42 5.60 -14.89
N GLY A 792 12.39 5.24 -14.06
CA GLY A 792 12.31 4.19 -13.05
C GLY A 792 11.19 4.45 -12.04
N ILE A 793 10.96 5.71 -11.66
CA ILE A 793 9.84 6.08 -10.78
C ILE A 793 8.51 5.62 -11.36
N ILE A 794 8.27 5.88 -12.64
CA ILE A 794 7.02 5.50 -13.29
C ILE A 794 6.95 3.98 -13.48
N ILE A 795 8.04 3.36 -13.91
CA ILE A 795 8.09 1.91 -14.18
C ILE A 795 7.96 1.08 -12.90
N GLU A 796 8.55 1.52 -11.79
CA GLU A 796 8.37 0.88 -10.49
C GLU A 796 6.91 0.92 -10.03
N ASN A 797 6.19 2.00 -10.34
CA ASN A 797 4.74 2.07 -10.09
C ASN A 797 3.95 1.15 -11.01
N VAL A 798 4.24 1.14 -12.33
CA VAL A 798 3.56 0.27 -13.31
C VAL A 798 3.69 -1.21 -12.95
N PHE A 799 4.87 -1.62 -12.50
CA PHE A 799 5.16 -3.01 -12.11
C PHE A 799 5.15 -3.21 -10.59
N PHE A 800 4.62 -2.28 -9.80
CA PHE A 800 4.51 -2.41 -8.34
C PHE A 800 5.80 -2.86 -7.63
N LEU A 801 6.96 -2.45 -8.14
CA LEU A 801 8.26 -2.78 -7.55
C LEU A 801 8.47 -1.92 -6.28
N PRO A 802 8.94 -2.52 -5.17
CA PRO A 802 9.27 -1.78 -3.96
C PRO A 802 10.63 -1.10 -4.13
N GLY A 803 10.70 -0.12 -5.02
CA GLY A 803 11.87 0.72 -5.26
C GLY A 803 11.73 2.14 -4.73
N LEU A 804 12.79 2.95 -4.89
CA LEU A 804 12.88 4.31 -4.38
C LEU A 804 11.84 5.24 -5.04
N GLY A 805 11.53 5.00 -6.30
CA GLY A 805 10.56 5.79 -7.04
C GLY A 805 9.13 5.55 -6.57
N ARG A 806 8.78 4.29 -6.28
CA ARG A 806 7.50 3.99 -5.62
C ARG A 806 7.44 4.54 -4.20
N LEU A 807 8.53 4.46 -3.44
CA LEU A 807 8.61 5.00 -2.08
C LEU A 807 8.34 6.51 -2.03
N VAL A 808 8.97 7.30 -2.93
CA VAL A 808 8.71 8.75 -2.96
C VAL A 808 7.28 9.07 -3.38
N PHE A 809 6.70 8.30 -4.31
CA PHE A 809 5.30 8.47 -4.71
C PHE A 809 4.34 8.21 -3.53
N GLN A 810 4.55 7.12 -2.79
CA GLN A 810 3.77 6.78 -1.61
C GLN A 810 3.94 7.83 -0.51
N ALA A 811 5.17 8.28 -0.25
CA ALA A 811 5.46 9.29 0.76
C ALA A 811 4.80 10.65 0.43
N VAL A 812 4.75 11.04 -0.85
CA VAL A 812 3.99 12.24 -1.27
C VAL A 812 2.50 12.06 -1.00
N ALA A 813 1.93 10.90 -1.36
CA ALA A 813 0.51 10.61 -1.14
C ALA A 813 0.13 10.58 0.36
N GLN A 814 1.01 10.02 1.20
CA GLN A 814 0.84 9.91 2.65
C GLN A 814 1.30 11.14 3.43
N ARG A 815 1.83 12.16 2.74
CA ARG A 815 2.40 13.39 3.33
C ARG A 815 3.56 13.13 4.32
N ASP A 816 4.34 12.09 4.09
CA ASP A 816 5.58 11.84 4.83
C ASP A 816 6.72 12.69 4.25
N LEU A 817 6.79 13.95 4.69
CA LEU A 817 7.76 14.91 4.16
C LEU A 817 9.22 14.53 4.46
N ILE A 818 9.51 13.80 5.53
CA ILE A 818 10.87 13.34 5.84
C ILE A 818 11.32 12.33 4.78
N VAL A 819 10.47 11.34 4.47
CA VAL A 819 10.79 10.35 3.43
C VAL A 819 10.92 11.03 2.07
N VAL A 820 10.01 11.94 1.70
CA VAL A 820 10.12 12.70 0.45
C VAL A 820 11.45 13.46 0.37
N GLN A 821 11.82 14.15 1.44
CA GLN A 821 13.06 14.91 1.51
C GLN A 821 14.30 14.01 1.35
N GLY A 822 14.36 12.92 2.13
CA GLY A 822 15.49 11.97 2.13
C GLY A 822 15.66 11.27 0.79
N VAL A 823 14.58 10.72 0.23
CA VAL A 823 14.61 10.03 -1.06
C VAL A 823 14.98 11.00 -2.19
N THR A 824 14.42 12.22 -2.21
CA THR A 824 14.72 13.20 -3.26
C THR A 824 16.19 13.60 -3.26
N VAL A 825 16.77 13.89 -2.09
CA VAL A 825 18.21 14.18 -1.97
C VAL A 825 19.04 12.97 -2.36
N GLY A 826 18.66 11.76 -1.95
CA GLY A 826 19.34 10.53 -2.34
C GLY A 826 19.36 10.30 -3.85
N LEU A 827 18.24 10.52 -4.53
CA LEU A 827 18.13 10.42 -5.99
C LEU A 827 18.98 11.48 -6.70
N VAL A 828 18.96 12.73 -6.22
CA VAL A 828 19.83 13.79 -6.76
C VAL A 828 21.31 13.44 -6.56
N ALA A 829 21.69 12.99 -5.36
CA ALA A 829 23.05 12.57 -5.07
C ALA A 829 23.50 11.42 -5.98
N ALA A 830 22.63 10.44 -6.24
CA ALA A 830 22.91 9.34 -7.17
C ALA A 830 23.14 9.83 -8.60
N VAL A 831 22.32 10.75 -9.09
CA VAL A 831 22.47 11.36 -10.43
C VAL A 831 23.80 12.11 -10.56
N VAL A 832 24.12 12.97 -9.58
CA VAL A 832 25.36 13.76 -9.60
C VAL A 832 26.57 12.83 -9.46
N PHE A 833 26.47 11.76 -8.65
CA PHE A 833 27.51 10.75 -8.50
C PHE A 833 27.79 10.01 -9.81
N VAL A 834 26.76 9.55 -10.53
CA VAL A 834 26.96 8.89 -11.83
C VAL A 834 27.53 9.86 -12.87
N THR A 835 27.10 11.12 -12.86
CA THR A 835 27.70 12.16 -13.71
C THR A 835 29.20 12.30 -13.44
N PHE A 836 29.59 12.29 -12.17
CA PHE A 836 31.00 12.28 -11.76
C PHE A 836 31.74 11.03 -12.25
N LEU A 837 31.14 9.83 -12.18
CA LEU A 837 31.75 8.61 -12.72
C LEU A 837 31.97 8.69 -14.24
N VAL A 838 31.03 9.29 -14.97
CA VAL A 838 31.12 9.48 -16.42
C VAL A 838 32.23 10.48 -16.76
N ASP A 839 32.36 11.56 -16.00
CA ASP A 839 33.46 12.52 -16.15
C ASP A 839 34.83 11.87 -15.93
N LEU A 840 34.94 10.94 -14.98
CA LEU A 840 36.15 10.16 -14.75
C LEU A 840 36.43 9.17 -15.89
N ALA A 841 35.40 8.47 -16.37
CA ALA A 841 35.52 7.55 -17.50
C ALA A 841 35.97 8.30 -18.77
N ASN A 842 35.39 9.45 -19.06
CA ASN A 842 35.77 10.32 -20.17
C ASN A 842 37.23 10.78 -20.06
N ALA A 843 37.66 11.24 -18.87
CA ALA A 843 39.06 11.62 -18.64
C ALA A 843 40.04 10.43 -18.76
N ALA A 844 39.60 9.22 -18.43
CA ALA A 844 40.41 8.01 -18.59
C ALA A 844 40.58 7.58 -20.06
N VAL A 845 39.58 7.86 -20.89
CA VAL A 845 39.55 7.52 -22.33
C VAL A 845 40.20 8.61 -23.20
N ASP A 846 39.97 9.90 -22.91
CA ASP A 846 40.60 11.02 -23.62
C ASP A 846 41.56 11.81 -22.69
N PRO A 847 42.89 11.60 -22.83
CA PRO A 847 43.89 12.32 -22.06
C PRO A 847 43.89 13.85 -22.25
N ARG A 848 43.29 14.37 -23.35
CA ARG A 848 43.27 15.81 -23.64
C ARG A 848 42.40 16.59 -22.66
N LEU A 849 41.40 15.93 -22.06
CA LEU A 849 40.52 16.53 -21.05
C LEU A 849 41.22 16.81 -19.70
N LYS A 850 42.43 16.28 -19.51
CA LYS A 850 43.20 16.40 -18.25
C LYS A 850 43.96 17.74 -18.13
N GLY A 851 44.30 18.35 -19.26
CA GLY A 851 45.00 19.62 -19.30
C GLY A 851 43.99 20.76 -19.40
N GLY A 852 43.89 21.60 -18.38
CA GLY A 852 42.97 22.76 -18.32
C GLY A 852 43.22 23.88 -19.35
N ARG A 853 43.68 23.56 -20.56
CA ARG A 853 43.55 24.47 -21.71
C ARG A 853 42.10 24.41 -22.17
N ARG A 854 41.30 25.35 -21.67
CA ARG A 854 40.04 25.74 -22.32
C ARG A 854 40.34 25.98 -23.82
N PRO A 855 39.53 25.49 -24.76
CA PRO A 855 39.44 26.16 -26.06
C PRO A 855 38.99 27.62 -25.86
#